data_AF-A0A0S4V6E7-F1
#
_entry.id   AF-A0A0S4V6E7-F1
#
_cell.length_a   1.000
_cell.length_b   1.000
_cell.length_c   1.000
_cell.angle_alpha   90.00
_cell.angle_beta   90.00
_cell.angle_gamma   90.00
#
_symmetry.space_group_name_H-M   'P 1'
#
loop_
_entity.id
_entity.type
_entity.pdbx_description
1 polymer ?
#
loop_
_entity_poly.entity_id
_entity_poly.type
_entity_poly.pdbx_seq_one_letter_code
_entity_poly.pdbx_strand_id
1 'polypeptide(L)'
;MMNKKQWTFLLAVAAALPGVSRAQLVISDTLTGASSSYDWKALNGACLTAGNNTGSIPACSGLSYYSGKTLVGGATGTLPDAVGSGALRLTNGDTSTSGSNGTYQTGAVVSNFTFPSTQGLQVTFTTVTYGGNNYSGTGADGISFFLADGSKSATVGALGGSLGYSCSNVNSTYDGVLGGYIGLGIDEFGNFSNSSDNTSSGTGFKASRISLRGAGSTNWSYLNATYPSYYPSSLSASQQATAVKKTCSTGYLYDFSQGSWSPTKKSALTYNYNYITGDDLSFTIANQEAVSKPLRGSAVPITYGLTITQDGLLSLSYSVNGGTAQPVITSQSITSSNGALPASFRFGFSAGTGGGSNVHEITCFKAAPVEQSSSSAGANVQQSARVEAGTQLYLAYYHPSNWWGELTAQSLLVDSTTGTVSIASTANWDASCTLTGGSCQAMGSSATVTATSPASRKILTWNGSAGIPFEWSNLSSTQQSSLTSGDSTVNSNRLLYLRGDRTQEASSSGPYRTRTGVLGDIINSSPTWVGAPSSSYNGPWVDALNGSASPAEPTGSYATFKSTYATRQNVVYVGANDGMVHGFRAGAYDSSGNFVSTTATPNDGVEALAYMPAAVLSTIHSTTGKVDFSSPSYSHNLYVDATPGTGDLYYNGAWHTWLVGGLGGGGNAAGTIADSTTSASGTIYALDITDPTQFSEGNAGSLVIGEWSSSSLTCANVTNCGQYLGNTYGTPVIRRLHNGMWAVLFGNGYNSKNGTAGLFVMLVDPSSGAKTFYYFDTGYGAAKDPTGKGGKNGIAYITPADLDGDHITDYVYAGDLFGNVWRFDLTAATASSWSVASSPLFSTTAGQPISSKVVVASVPDTAGGNPRVVVAFGTGLSLPATLTSAAAYATSSQALYGVWDWNMSAWNAKAAATSQYSSLAAPQTVTVSSLQTQTITSQSTASGSTASYRTVSTNKVCWQGSSVCSSGNNQYGWKLVLPSTTSGSTTNYEQVIYNPTLAYGMFVVNTTIPAVTQILSCSTTQASGYTMAITIGAGGAGSSSFFGDSNGNFSTYNGGIVSGIGLSGTGTPSFVTTDSGVTMVQQTSDGKGSATAVNPGASATGSRVNWVKLR
;
A
#
# COMPACT_ATOMS: atom_id res chain seq x y z
N MET A 1 -58.05 8.18 40.53
CA MET A 1 -59.18 7.29 40.20
C MET A 1 -58.63 6.20 39.27
N MET A 2 -58.41 4.98 39.81
CA MET A 2 -59.06 3.71 39.38
C MET A 2 -58.86 3.38 37.88
N ASN A 3 -58.38 2.21 37.44
CA ASN A 3 -58.64 0.89 38.00
C ASN A 3 -57.65 -0.21 37.49
N LYS A 4 -57.49 -1.26 38.31
CA LYS A 4 -56.76 -2.52 38.06
C LYS A 4 -57.71 -3.63 37.57
N LYS A 5 -57.10 -4.73 37.06
CA LYS A 5 -57.56 -6.14 36.86
C LYS A 5 -57.79 -6.51 35.37
N GLN A 6 -57.35 -7.64 34.81
CA GLN A 6 -57.12 -9.02 35.32
C GLN A 6 -56.20 -9.81 34.34
N TRP A 7 -55.11 -10.43 34.82
CA TRP A 7 -54.80 -11.89 34.81
C TRP A 7 -54.79 -12.62 33.44
N THR A 8 -53.69 -13.29 33.06
CA THR A 8 -53.45 -14.75 33.19
C THR A 8 -52.02 -15.14 32.74
N PHE A 9 -51.47 -16.17 33.38
CA PHE A 9 -50.14 -16.79 33.25
C PHE A 9 -49.79 -17.37 31.87
N LEU A 10 -48.52 -17.23 31.47
CA LEU A 10 -47.75 -18.27 30.76
C LEU A 10 -46.26 -18.09 31.09
N LEU A 11 -45.77 -18.88 32.04
CA LEU A 11 -44.33 -19.09 32.26
C LEU A 11 -43.80 -19.93 31.10
N ALA A 12 -43.01 -19.33 30.21
CA ALA A 12 -42.05 -20.06 29.39
C ALA A 12 -40.66 -19.83 29.99
N VAL A 13 -40.06 -20.90 30.48
CA VAL A 13 -38.67 -20.94 30.96
C VAL A 13 -37.76 -20.70 29.76
N ALA A 14 -37.28 -19.48 29.58
CA ALA A 14 -36.14 -19.19 28.73
C ALA A 14 -34.89 -19.60 29.52
N ALA A 15 -34.38 -20.81 29.26
CA ALA A 15 -33.04 -21.18 29.66
C ALA A 15 -32.05 -20.23 28.94
N ALA A 16 -31.49 -19.29 29.69
CA ALA A 16 -30.34 -18.51 29.26
C ALA A 16 -29.16 -19.48 29.10
N LEU A 17 -28.91 -19.93 27.87
CA LEU A 17 -27.62 -20.52 27.51
C LEU A 17 -26.61 -19.36 27.48
N PRO A 18 -25.56 -19.38 28.31
CA PRO A 18 -24.49 -18.41 28.17
C PRO A 18 -23.85 -18.66 26.80
N GLY A 19 -23.94 -17.67 25.92
CA GLY A 19 -23.14 -17.63 24.70
C GLY A 19 -21.68 -17.63 25.12
N VAL A 20 -21.06 -18.80 25.13
CA VAL A 20 -19.62 -18.93 25.32
C VAL A 20 -18.97 -18.32 24.09
N SER A 21 -18.52 -17.06 24.19
CA SER A 21 -17.56 -16.51 23.23
C SER A 21 -16.32 -17.39 23.30
N ARG A 22 -16.14 -18.28 22.32
CA ARG A 22 -14.89 -19.03 22.21
C ARG A 22 -13.81 -18.03 21.83
N ALA A 23 -12.89 -17.75 22.75
CA ALA A 23 -11.70 -16.96 22.45
C ALA A 23 -10.98 -17.61 21.26
N GLN A 24 -10.64 -16.78 20.27
CA GLN A 24 -9.93 -17.21 19.07
C GLN A 24 -8.50 -17.61 19.44
N LEU A 25 -8.08 -18.83 19.09
CA LEU A 25 -6.73 -19.32 19.40
C LEU A 25 -5.73 -18.71 18.41
N VAL A 26 -4.83 -17.85 18.91
CA VAL A 26 -3.69 -17.33 18.13
C VAL A 26 -2.40 -17.81 18.77
N ILE A 27 -1.53 -18.39 17.96
CA ILE A 27 -0.20 -18.86 18.33
C ILE A 27 0.83 -17.87 17.77
N SER A 28 1.73 -17.38 18.61
CA SER A 28 2.80 -16.47 18.19
C SER A 28 4.05 -16.71 19.02
N ASP A 29 5.11 -17.16 18.36
CA ASP A 29 6.39 -17.49 18.98
C ASP A 29 7.52 -16.81 18.20
N THR A 30 8.27 -15.94 18.88
CA THR A 30 9.38 -15.23 18.24
C THR A 30 10.60 -16.13 18.08
N LEU A 31 10.71 -17.24 18.81
CA LEU A 31 11.86 -18.16 18.79
C LEU A 31 13.23 -17.48 19.05
N THR A 32 13.23 -16.24 19.55
CA THR A 32 14.43 -15.42 19.80
C THR A 32 14.85 -15.40 21.28
N GLY A 33 14.01 -15.96 22.15
CA GLY A 33 14.19 -15.96 23.60
C GLY A 33 15.10 -17.07 24.12
N ALA A 34 15.25 -17.11 25.45
CA ALA A 34 15.96 -18.16 26.16
C ALA A 34 15.22 -19.52 26.17
N SER A 35 13.91 -19.47 25.95
CA SER A 35 13.01 -20.60 25.76
C SER A 35 11.88 -20.19 24.80
N SER A 36 11.23 -21.18 24.19
CA SER A 36 10.00 -20.98 23.40
C SER A 36 8.79 -20.86 24.34
N SER A 37 7.78 -20.09 23.91
CA SER A 37 6.52 -19.94 24.66
C SER A 37 5.56 -21.13 24.49
N TYR A 38 5.88 -22.07 23.59
CA TYR A 38 5.03 -23.21 23.26
C TYR A 38 5.79 -24.53 23.38
N ASP A 39 5.05 -25.62 23.58
CA ASP A 39 5.62 -26.95 23.70
C ASP A 39 5.93 -27.55 22.32
N TRP A 40 7.21 -27.45 21.94
CA TRP A 40 7.78 -28.09 20.75
C TRP A 40 8.59 -29.32 21.12
N LYS A 41 8.46 -30.38 20.33
CA LYS A 41 9.36 -31.53 20.35
C LYS A 41 10.52 -31.27 19.39
N ALA A 42 11.69 -30.97 19.93
CA ALA A 42 12.92 -30.84 19.15
C ALA A 42 13.57 -32.20 18.86
N LEU A 43 14.14 -32.35 17.68
CA LEU A 43 14.78 -33.56 17.16
C LEU A 43 16.11 -33.20 16.50
N ASN A 44 17.10 -34.08 16.67
CA ASN A 44 18.45 -33.95 16.11
C ASN A 44 19.11 -32.60 16.45
N GLY A 45 19.52 -31.81 15.45
CA GLY A 45 20.20 -30.54 15.62
C GLY A 45 19.32 -29.35 15.97
N ALA A 46 17.98 -29.52 16.09
CA ALA A 46 17.10 -28.40 16.38
C ALA A 46 17.34 -27.81 17.78
N CYS A 47 17.59 -26.51 17.85
CA CYS A 47 17.94 -25.82 19.09
C CYS A 47 17.68 -24.30 19.04
N LEU A 48 17.57 -23.65 20.19
CA LEU A 48 17.52 -22.19 20.28
C LEU A 48 18.93 -21.61 20.41
N THR A 49 19.28 -20.66 19.55
CA THR A 49 20.62 -20.06 19.54
C THR A 49 20.91 -19.17 20.75
N ALA A 50 19.87 -18.59 21.35
CA ALA A 50 19.91 -17.87 22.63
C ALA A 50 19.39 -18.72 23.81
N GLY A 51 19.19 -20.02 23.59
CA GLY A 51 18.59 -20.92 24.57
C GLY A 51 19.45 -21.11 25.82
N ASN A 52 18.80 -21.39 26.95
CA ASN A 52 19.47 -21.70 28.22
C ASN A 52 19.00 -23.02 28.85
N ASN A 53 18.34 -23.90 28.07
CA ASN A 53 17.78 -25.19 28.50
C ASN A 53 16.63 -25.13 29.51
N THR A 54 15.91 -23.99 29.60
CA THR A 54 14.73 -23.87 30.49
C THR A 54 13.39 -24.20 29.81
N GLY A 55 13.38 -24.49 28.51
CA GLY A 55 12.18 -24.82 27.72
C GLY A 55 12.25 -26.18 27.02
N SER A 56 11.24 -26.50 26.19
CA SER A 56 11.16 -27.78 25.47
C SER A 56 12.11 -27.90 24.27
N ILE A 57 12.53 -26.76 23.70
CA ILE A 57 13.61 -26.69 22.71
C ILE A 57 14.94 -26.46 23.44
N PRO A 58 15.95 -27.32 23.27
CA PRO A 58 17.23 -27.20 23.95
C PRO A 58 18.06 -26.01 23.43
N ALA A 59 19.04 -25.58 24.21
CA ALA A 59 20.04 -24.60 23.78
C ALA A 59 20.98 -25.21 22.75
N CYS A 60 21.43 -24.43 21.75
CA CYS A 60 22.42 -24.92 20.79
C CYS A 60 23.77 -25.18 21.45
N SER A 61 24.18 -24.29 22.34
CA SER A 61 25.41 -24.46 23.12
C SER A 61 25.25 -25.62 24.10
N GLY A 62 26.12 -26.62 24.00
CA GLY A 62 26.08 -27.82 24.84
C GLY A 62 25.12 -28.92 24.36
N LEU A 63 24.45 -28.75 23.21
CA LEU A 63 23.65 -29.83 22.61
C LEU A 63 24.57 -30.98 22.16
N SER A 64 24.29 -32.20 22.63
CA SER A 64 25.10 -33.39 22.33
C SER A 64 25.22 -33.67 20.84
N TYR A 65 24.20 -33.32 20.05
CA TYR A 65 24.21 -33.42 18.58
C TYR A 65 25.36 -32.63 17.92
N TYR A 66 25.77 -31.50 18.51
CA TYR A 66 26.86 -30.66 18.01
C TYR A 66 28.20 -30.87 18.74
N SER A 67 28.34 -31.97 19.48
CA SER A 67 29.59 -32.29 20.17
C SER A 67 30.77 -32.35 19.19
N GLY A 68 31.83 -31.59 19.47
CA GLY A 68 33.02 -31.50 18.61
C GLY A 68 32.84 -30.65 17.33
N LYS A 69 31.70 -29.97 17.17
CA LYS A 69 31.44 -29.03 16.07
C LYS A 69 31.59 -27.58 16.55
N THR A 70 32.06 -26.70 15.67
CA THR A 70 32.08 -25.25 15.90
C THR A 70 30.73 -24.67 15.49
N LEU A 71 30.03 -24.04 16.43
CA LEU A 71 28.76 -23.37 16.15
C LEU A 71 29.01 -21.99 15.54
N VAL A 72 28.93 -21.91 14.21
CA VAL A 72 29.11 -20.68 13.43
C VAL A 72 27.76 -19.99 13.19
N GLY A 73 27.76 -18.72 12.78
CA GLY A 73 26.52 -17.99 12.50
C GLY A 73 25.96 -17.25 13.72
N GLY A 74 24.67 -16.95 13.69
CA GLY A 74 24.00 -16.14 14.70
C GLY A 74 24.21 -14.64 14.46
N ALA A 75 23.90 -13.85 15.48
CA ALA A 75 23.97 -12.39 15.43
C ALA A 75 25.42 -11.86 15.36
N THR A 76 26.38 -12.60 15.90
CA THR A 76 27.80 -12.19 16.01
C THR A 76 28.78 -13.07 15.21
N GLY A 77 28.26 -14.09 14.53
CA GLY A 77 29.05 -15.03 13.72
C GLY A 77 29.51 -16.28 14.46
N THR A 78 29.27 -16.34 15.77
CA THR A 78 29.43 -17.53 16.62
C THR A 78 28.32 -17.59 17.67
N LEU A 79 27.95 -18.79 18.11
CA LEU A 79 26.97 -19.00 19.19
C LEU A 79 27.61 -19.10 20.59
N PRO A 80 26.87 -18.80 21.68
CA PRO A 80 25.44 -18.46 21.74
C PRO A 80 25.10 -17.01 21.38
N ASP A 81 23.85 -16.80 20.93
CA ASP A 81 23.27 -15.46 20.77
C ASP A 81 22.83 -14.89 22.13
N ALA A 82 22.74 -13.56 22.22
CA ALA A 82 22.07 -12.91 23.35
C ALA A 82 20.54 -13.12 23.28
N VAL A 83 19.88 -13.20 24.44
CA VAL A 83 18.42 -13.30 24.53
C VAL A 83 17.77 -12.10 23.83
N GLY A 84 16.81 -12.36 22.95
CA GLY A 84 16.17 -11.35 22.09
C GLY A 84 16.80 -11.22 20.71
N SER A 85 18.05 -11.70 20.53
CA SER A 85 18.76 -11.79 19.25
C SER A 85 18.89 -13.24 18.76
N GLY A 86 18.22 -14.19 19.40
CA GLY A 86 18.26 -15.61 19.04
C GLY A 86 17.41 -15.97 17.82
N ALA A 87 17.42 -17.26 17.46
CA ALA A 87 16.53 -17.90 16.51
C ALA A 87 16.38 -19.39 16.86
N LEU A 88 15.40 -20.06 16.24
CA LEU A 88 15.38 -21.51 16.15
C LEU A 88 16.34 -21.94 15.04
N ARG A 89 17.40 -22.65 15.40
CA ARG A 89 18.36 -23.26 14.48
C ARG A 89 17.96 -24.70 14.17
N LEU A 90 17.99 -25.05 12.90
CA LEU A 90 17.74 -26.42 12.42
C LEU A 90 19.03 -27.12 11.99
N THR A 91 19.97 -26.42 11.35
CA THR A 91 21.30 -26.95 11.01
C THR A 91 22.40 -25.90 11.22
N ASN A 92 23.64 -26.38 11.33
CA ASN A 92 24.83 -25.56 11.51
C ASN A 92 25.64 -25.48 10.20
N GLY A 93 26.43 -24.41 10.04
CA GLY A 93 27.28 -24.20 8.86
C GLY A 93 28.65 -24.84 8.97
N ASP A 94 29.40 -24.85 7.87
CA ASP A 94 30.82 -25.25 7.89
C ASP A 94 31.73 -24.20 8.51
N THR A 95 33.02 -24.52 8.74
CA THR A 95 34.06 -23.54 9.11
C THR A 95 35.03 -23.24 7.97
N SER A 96 34.99 -24.02 6.89
CA SER A 96 35.78 -23.84 5.67
C SER A 96 35.03 -24.43 4.47
N THR A 97 35.36 -23.98 3.26
CA THR A 97 34.70 -24.43 2.02
C THR A 97 34.84 -25.93 1.73
N SER A 98 35.81 -26.61 2.33
CA SER A 98 36.02 -28.06 2.22
C SER A 98 35.79 -28.80 3.55
N GLY A 99 35.13 -28.14 4.50
CA GLY A 99 34.87 -28.66 5.84
C GLY A 99 33.79 -29.76 5.89
N SER A 100 33.65 -30.36 7.06
CA SER A 100 32.58 -31.31 7.40
C SER A 100 31.89 -30.94 8.73
N ASN A 101 32.03 -29.69 9.13
CA ASN A 101 31.41 -29.15 10.34
C ASN A 101 29.89 -29.03 10.19
N GLY A 102 29.38 -28.71 8.99
CA GLY A 102 27.97 -28.50 8.67
C GLY A 102 27.34 -29.47 7.67
N THR A 103 28.08 -30.47 7.16
CA THR A 103 27.57 -31.46 6.19
C THR A 103 26.82 -32.61 6.87
N TYR A 104 25.89 -33.24 6.15
CA TYR A 104 25.07 -34.38 6.61
C TYR A 104 24.32 -34.14 7.94
N GLN A 105 23.90 -32.91 8.18
CA GLN A 105 23.17 -32.49 9.37
C GLN A 105 21.68 -32.42 9.14
N THR A 106 20.92 -32.57 10.22
CA THR A 106 19.47 -32.42 10.21
C THR A 106 18.98 -31.88 11.54
N GLY A 107 17.89 -31.14 11.51
CA GLY A 107 17.19 -30.72 12.71
C GLY A 107 15.73 -30.48 12.40
N ALA A 108 14.87 -30.83 13.35
CA ALA A 108 13.44 -30.62 13.22
C ALA A 108 12.79 -30.26 14.55
N VAL A 109 11.73 -29.46 14.48
CA VAL A 109 10.78 -29.26 15.59
C VAL A 109 9.38 -29.62 15.12
N VAL A 110 8.61 -30.28 15.98
CA VAL A 110 7.19 -30.58 15.72
C VAL A 110 6.38 -30.19 16.95
N SER A 111 5.25 -29.51 16.77
CA SER A 111 4.42 -29.05 17.87
C SER A 111 3.81 -30.23 18.63
N ASN A 112 3.93 -30.22 19.97
CA ASN A 112 3.17 -31.13 20.83
C ASN A 112 1.73 -30.65 21.02
N PHE A 113 1.49 -29.34 20.82
CA PHE A 113 0.15 -28.75 20.73
C PHE A 113 -0.43 -28.88 19.30
N THR A 114 -1.74 -28.61 19.19
CA THR A 114 -2.51 -28.69 17.94
C THR A 114 -3.34 -27.43 17.70
N PHE A 115 -3.65 -27.13 16.45
CA PHE A 115 -4.47 -25.99 16.03
C PHE A 115 -5.78 -26.44 15.36
N PRO A 116 -6.98 -26.00 15.82
CA PRO A 116 -8.25 -26.40 15.21
C PRO A 116 -8.39 -25.92 13.75
N SER A 117 -8.83 -26.79 12.84
CA SER A 117 -9.03 -26.43 11.42
C SER A 117 -10.41 -25.82 11.12
N THR A 118 -11.33 -25.80 12.10
CA THR A 118 -12.75 -25.45 11.92
C THR A 118 -13.00 -24.02 11.46
N GLN A 119 -12.02 -23.12 11.60
CA GLN A 119 -12.10 -21.72 11.17
C GLN A 119 -11.11 -21.40 10.04
N GLY A 120 -10.62 -22.44 9.36
CA GLY A 120 -9.44 -22.34 8.51
C GLY A 120 -8.18 -22.08 9.33
N LEU A 121 -7.05 -21.95 8.62
CA LEU A 121 -5.73 -21.74 9.19
C LEU A 121 -4.97 -20.69 8.36
N GLN A 122 -4.41 -19.70 9.03
CA GLN A 122 -3.39 -18.80 8.49
C GLN A 122 -2.09 -19.01 9.27
N VAL A 123 -0.98 -19.24 8.55
CA VAL A 123 0.36 -19.41 9.11
C VAL A 123 1.31 -18.40 8.49
N THR A 124 2.15 -17.79 9.33
CA THR A 124 3.26 -16.93 8.91
C THR A 124 4.56 -17.38 9.59
N PHE A 125 5.65 -17.53 8.85
CA PHE A 125 6.97 -17.82 9.42
C PHE A 125 8.10 -17.27 8.55
N THR A 126 9.22 -16.91 9.18
CA THR A 126 10.39 -16.34 8.49
C THR A 126 11.58 -17.27 8.58
N THR A 127 12.19 -17.56 7.43
CA THR A 127 13.45 -18.31 7.32
C THR A 127 14.60 -17.37 7.01
N VAL A 128 15.78 -17.71 7.52
CA VAL A 128 17.06 -17.19 7.05
C VAL A 128 17.99 -18.37 6.79
N THR A 129 18.48 -18.47 5.56
CA THR A 129 19.52 -19.43 5.16
C THR A 129 20.78 -18.66 4.81
N TYR A 130 21.89 -18.98 5.46
CA TYR A 130 23.14 -18.28 5.24
C TYR A 130 24.39 -19.10 5.56
N GLY A 131 25.53 -18.58 5.11
CA GLY A 131 26.82 -19.24 5.20
C GLY A 131 26.92 -20.48 4.32
N GLY A 132 27.93 -21.30 4.58
CA GLY A 132 28.11 -22.59 3.92
C GLY A 132 29.13 -22.62 2.80
N ASN A 133 29.37 -23.82 2.28
CA ASN A 133 30.47 -24.13 1.37
C ASN A 133 30.16 -23.88 -0.12
N ASN A 134 29.02 -23.28 -0.46
CA ASN A 134 28.55 -23.07 -1.83
C ASN A 134 28.55 -24.36 -2.69
N TYR A 135 28.18 -25.49 -2.09
CA TYR A 135 28.16 -26.78 -2.77
C TYR A 135 27.31 -26.71 -4.04
N SER A 136 27.94 -27.01 -5.18
CA SER A 136 27.34 -26.99 -6.52
C SER A 136 26.61 -25.69 -6.91
N GLY A 137 26.98 -24.55 -6.30
CA GLY A 137 26.38 -23.25 -6.60
C GLY A 137 24.94 -23.05 -6.09
N THR A 138 24.41 -23.99 -5.31
CA THR A 138 23.00 -24.00 -4.86
C THR A 138 22.85 -24.05 -3.35
N GLY A 139 23.83 -24.64 -2.63
CA GLY A 139 23.83 -24.71 -1.17
C GLY A 139 23.55 -26.12 -0.64
N ALA A 140 22.93 -26.19 0.55
CA ALA A 140 22.48 -27.42 1.19
C ALA A 140 21.08 -27.83 0.70
N ASP A 141 20.41 -28.78 1.35
CA ASP A 141 19.10 -29.25 0.87
C ASP A 141 18.00 -28.19 1.08
N GLY A 142 17.92 -27.57 2.25
CA GLY A 142 16.97 -26.49 2.55
C GLY A 142 16.07 -26.78 3.77
N ILE A 143 14.89 -26.19 3.78
CA ILE A 143 13.92 -26.21 4.89
C ILE A 143 12.59 -26.80 4.40
N SER A 144 11.89 -27.55 5.25
CA SER A 144 10.47 -27.83 5.08
C SER A 144 9.63 -27.25 6.22
N PHE A 145 8.42 -26.83 5.86
CA PHE A 145 7.32 -26.59 6.78
C PHE A 145 6.19 -27.58 6.47
N PHE A 146 5.57 -28.19 7.47
CA PHE A 146 4.50 -29.14 7.22
C PHE A 146 3.39 -29.10 8.26
N LEU A 147 2.20 -29.54 7.83
CA LEU A 147 1.06 -29.82 8.68
C LEU A 147 0.82 -31.32 8.75
N ALA A 148 0.58 -31.82 9.96
CA ALA A 148 0.19 -33.22 10.20
C ALA A 148 -1.11 -33.27 11.00
N ASP A 149 -1.83 -34.39 10.90
CA ASP A 149 -3.03 -34.68 11.68
C ASP A 149 -2.74 -34.61 13.19
N GLY A 150 -3.42 -33.70 13.88
CA GLY A 150 -3.25 -33.45 15.31
C GLY A 150 -3.57 -34.65 16.21
N SER A 151 -4.35 -35.61 15.72
CA SER A 151 -4.64 -36.86 16.43
C SER A 151 -3.46 -37.84 16.47
N LYS A 152 -2.43 -37.63 15.63
CA LYS A 152 -1.24 -38.47 15.56
C LYS A 152 -0.11 -37.91 16.41
N SER A 153 0.86 -38.77 16.74
CA SER A 153 2.05 -38.39 17.48
C SER A 153 2.98 -37.48 16.67
N ALA A 154 3.69 -36.58 17.34
CA ALA A 154 4.71 -35.73 16.71
C ALA A 154 5.90 -36.56 16.19
N THR A 155 6.00 -36.70 14.86
CA THR A 155 7.05 -37.43 14.14
C THR A 155 7.66 -36.57 13.02
N VAL A 156 8.92 -36.82 12.67
CA VAL A 156 9.59 -36.28 11.49
C VAL A 156 9.72 -37.37 10.42
N GLY A 157 9.73 -36.97 9.15
CA GLY A 157 9.95 -37.84 8.01
C GLY A 157 11.43 -38.09 7.71
N ALA A 158 11.70 -38.60 6.51
CA ALA A 158 13.03 -38.98 6.07
C ALA A 158 13.91 -37.74 5.89
N LEU A 159 15.19 -37.93 6.16
CA LEU A 159 16.19 -36.87 6.15
C LEU A 159 16.90 -36.77 4.79
N GLY A 160 17.63 -35.68 4.56
CA GLY A 160 18.21 -35.35 3.24
C GLY A 160 17.14 -34.78 2.32
N GLY A 161 17.01 -35.30 1.10
CA GLY A 161 16.10 -34.73 0.10
C GLY A 161 14.62 -34.79 0.41
N SER A 162 14.20 -35.59 1.39
CA SER A 162 12.82 -35.59 1.88
C SER A 162 12.52 -34.45 2.86
N LEU A 163 13.55 -33.68 3.25
CA LEU A 163 13.53 -32.53 4.17
C LEU A 163 12.75 -32.78 5.47
N GLY A 164 12.65 -34.02 5.94
CA GLY A 164 11.94 -34.39 7.15
C GLY A 164 10.41 -34.40 7.02
N TYR A 165 9.85 -34.41 5.81
CA TYR A 165 8.40 -34.55 5.60
C TYR A 165 7.99 -35.92 5.01
N SER A 166 8.48 -36.25 3.80
CA SER A 166 8.09 -37.49 3.12
C SER A 166 8.92 -38.69 3.58
N CYS A 167 8.54 -39.89 3.14
CA CYS A 167 9.44 -41.03 3.14
C CYS A 167 10.53 -40.88 2.07
N SER A 168 11.56 -41.72 2.12
CA SER A 168 12.64 -41.76 1.11
C SER A 168 12.80 -43.16 0.52
N ASN A 169 13.21 -43.19 -0.75
CA ASN A 169 13.50 -44.38 -1.53
C ASN A 169 14.90 -44.93 -1.26
N VAL A 170 15.84 -44.07 -0.87
CA VAL A 170 17.28 -44.36 -0.90
C VAL A 170 17.97 -44.07 0.43
N ASN A 171 17.48 -43.13 1.23
CA ASN A 171 18.18 -42.64 2.43
C ASN A 171 18.18 -43.63 3.60
N SER A 172 19.16 -43.51 4.50
CA SER A 172 19.26 -44.37 5.70
C SER A 172 18.07 -44.17 6.66
N THR A 173 17.55 -42.94 6.72
CA THR A 173 16.28 -42.61 7.36
C THR A 173 15.21 -42.62 6.28
N TYR A 174 14.18 -43.45 6.44
CA TYR A 174 13.25 -43.78 5.34
C TYR A 174 11.76 -43.55 5.67
N ASP A 175 11.41 -43.42 6.94
CA ASP A 175 10.03 -43.22 7.38
C ASP A 175 9.54 -41.81 7.02
N GLY A 176 8.30 -41.67 6.56
CA GLY A 176 7.64 -40.36 6.42
C GLY A 176 6.87 -39.94 7.67
N VAL A 177 6.47 -38.66 7.73
CA VAL A 177 5.67 -38.12 8.84
C VAL A 177 4.36 -38.89 9.02
N LEU A 178 4.14 -39.44 10.20
CA LEU A 178 2.88 -40.10 10.53
C LEU A 178 1.72 -39.10 10.47
N GLY A 179 0.72 -39.37 9.64
CA GLY A 179 -0.40 -38.46 9.42
C GLY A 179 -0.01 -37.14 8.76
N GLY A 180 1.08 -37.09 7.98
CA GLY A 180 1.41 -35.91 7.19
C GLY A 180 0.25 -35.55 6.27
N TYR A 181 -0.16 -34.28 6.27
CA TYR A 181 -1.29 -33.79 5.48
C TYR A 181 -0.84 -32.91 4.33
N ILE A 182 0.03 -31.94 4.61
CA ILE A 182 0.67 -31.12 3.56
C ILE A 182 2.09 -30.77 3.97
N GLY A 183 3.03 -30.85 3.02
CA GLY A 183 4.43 -30.51 3.22
C GLY A 183 4.93 -29.53 2.18
N LEU A 184 5.52 -28.45 2.64
CA LEU A 184 6.12 -27.39 1.86
C LEU A 184 7.64 -27.52 1.93
N GLY A 185 8.30 -27.86 0.82
CA GLY A 185 9.75 -27.84 0.70
C GLY A 185 10.22 -26.52 0.11
N ILE A 186 11.01 -25.78 0.89
CA ILE A 186 11.80 -24.61 0.49
C ILE A 186 13.19 -25.15 0.18
N ASP A 187 13.36 -25.57 -1.07
CA ASP A 187 14.41 -26.49 -1.47
C ASP A 187 15.52 -25.74 -2.21
N GLU A 188 16.68 -25.70 -1.58
CA GLU A 188 17.89 -25.02 -2.06
C GLU A 188 18.58 -25.86 -3.12
N PHE A 189 18.85 -27.14 -2.82
CA PHE A 189 19.54 -28.06 -3.72
C PHE A 189 18.61 -28.59 -4.81
N GLY A 190 17.38 -28.99 -4.48
CA GLY A 190 16.35 -29.35 -5.45
C GLY A 190 15.85 -30.79 -5.41
N ASN A 191 16.13 -31.55 -4.35
CA ASN A 191 15.77 -32.96 -4.23
C ASN A 191 14.38 -33.21 -3.62
N PHE A 192 13.73 -32.23 -2.98
CA PHE A 192 12.38 -32.36 -2.42
C PHE A 192 11.35 -32.73 -3.48
N SER A 193 11.43 -32.17 -4.69
CA SER A 193 10.54 -32.51 -5.81
C SER A 193 10.95 -33.75 -6.60
N ASN A 194 12.05 -34.42 -6.24
CA ASN A 194 12.61 -35.54 -7.00
C ASN A 194 11.95 -36.88 -6.63
N SER A 195 11.25 -37.49 -7.59
CA SER A 195 10.64 -38.82 -7.41
C SER A 195 11.66 -39.95 -7.27
N SER A 196 12.89 -39.77 -7.74
CA SER A 196 13.93 -40.80 -7.62
C SER A 196 14.49 -40.89 -6.19
N ASP A 197 14.42 -39.81 -5.42
CA ASP A 197 14.96 -39.73 -4.05
C ASP A 197 13.87 -39.99 -2.99
N ASN A 198 12.70 -39.38 -3.17
CA ASN A 198 11.69 -39.29 -2.11
C ASN A 198 10.56 -40.29 -2.27
N THR A 199 9.65 -40.09 -3.22
CA THR A 199 8.38 -40.85 -3.34
C THR A 199 8.09 -41.23 -4.79
N SER A 200 6.98 -41.92 -5.04
CA SER A 200 6.54 -42.32 -6.38
C SER A 200 6.18 -41.19 -7.35
N SER A 201 6.26 -39.91 -6.96
CA SER A 201 5.89 -38.76 -7.82
C SER A 201 6.75 -37.52 -7.58
N GLY A 202 6.84 -36.68 -8.61
CA GLY A 202 7.66 -35.48 -8.60
C GLY A 202 8.09 -35.03 -10.00
N THR A 203 8.54 -33.77 -10.11
CA THR A 203 9.03 -33.16 -11.36
C THR A 203 10.53 -33.36 -11.59
N GLY A 204 11.19 -34.16 -10.75
CA GLY A 204 12.63 -34.40 -10.80
C GLY A 204 13.42 -33.40 -9.95
N PHE A 205 14.71 -33.26 -10.22
CA PHE A 205 15.60 -32.36 -9.48
C PHE A 205 15.43 -30.90 -9.93
N LYS A 206 15.16 -29.98 -8.98
CA LYS A 206 14.89 -28.56 -9.24
C LYS A 206 15.36 -27.66 -8.08
N ALA A 207 16.56 -27.09 -8.20
CA ALA A 207 17.13 -26.16 -7.21
C ALA A 207 16.35 -24.85 -7.08
N SER A 208 16.52 -24.15 -5.96
CA SER A 208 15.88 -22.84 -5.65
C SER A 208 14.37 -22.84 -5.91
N ARG A 209 13.67 -23.84 -5.37
CA ARG A 209 12.25 -24.08 -5.65
C ARG A 209 11.43 -24.22 -4.37
N ILE A 210 10.20 -23.73 -4.42
CA ILE A 210 9.17 -24.07 -3.45
C ILE A 210 8.28 -25.19 -4.01
N SER A 211 8.15 -26.29 -3.30
CA SER A 211 7.40 -27.47 -3.74
C SER A 211 6.40 -27.96 -2.69
N LEU A 212 5.19 -28.33 -3.14
CA LEU A 212 4.12 -28.83 -2.30
C LEU A 212 3.92 -30.34 -2.49
N ARG A 213 3.91 -31.07 -1.38
CA ARG A 213 3.58 -32.51 -1.31
C ARG A 213 2.35 -32.76 -0.46
N GLY A 214 1.51 -33.69 -0.90
CA GLY A 214 0.26 -34.06 -0.28
C GLY A 214 0.39 -34.97 0.93
N ALA A 215 -0.73 -35.60 1.30
CA ALA A 215 -0.83 -36.42 2.49
C ALA A 215 -0.04 -37.73 2.39
N GLY A 216 0.27 -38.34 3.53
CA GLY A 216 0.89 -39.66 3.59
C GLY A 216 1.08 -40.18 5.02
N SER A 217 1.33 -41.49 5.13
CA SER A 217 1.75 -42.14 6.38
C SER A 217 2.67 -43.32 6.10
N THR A 218 3.44 -43.26 5.00
CA THR A 218 4.38 -44.32 4.60
C THR A 218 5.55 -44.35 5.57
N ASN A 219 5.36 -45.04 6.69
CA ASN A 219 6.37 -45.32 7.71
C ASN A 219 6.13 -46.72 8.29
N TRP A 220 7.15 -47.29 8.91
CA TRP A 220 7.09 -48.65 9.43
C TRP A 220 5.97 -48.84 10.45
N SER A 221 5.86 -47.93 11.42
CA SER A 221 4.86 -48.03 12.50
C SER A 221 3.42 -48.11 11.95
N TYR A 222 3.09 -47.27 10.96
CA TYR A 222 1.79 -47.25 10.31
C TYR A 222 1.56 -48.48 9.44
N LEU A 223 2.54 -48.86 8.61
CA LEU A 223 2.42 -50.00 7.71
C LEU A 223 2.25 -51.30 8.49
N ASN A 224 3.03 -51.49 9.56
CA ASN A 224 2.94 -52.64 10.45
C ASN A 224 1.60 -52.69 11.19
N ALA A 225 1.14 -51.56 11.74
CA ALA A 225 -0.11 -51.52 12.50
C ALA A 225 -1.36 -51.68 11.61
N THR A 226 -1.35 -51.08 10.42
CA THR A 226 -2.51 -51.04 9.52
C THR A 226 -2.58 -52.25 8.59
N TYR A 227 -1.43 -52.78 8.19
CA TYR A 227 -1.31 -53.91 7.26
C TYR A 227 -0.40 -55.02 7.82
N PRO A 228 -0.68 -55.54 9.03
CA PRO A 228 0.20 -56.50 9.71
C PRO A 228 0.39 -57.81 8.93
N SER A 229 -0.56 -58.18 8.08
CA SER A 229 -0.46 -59.34 7.19
C SER A 229 0.58 -59.18 6.09
N TYR A 230 0.85 -57.95 5.65
CA TYR A 230 1.80 -57.64 4.58
C TYR A 230 3.13 -57.13 5.14
N TYR A 231 3.12 -56.50 6.31
CA TYR A 231 4.26 -55.92 6.99
C TYR A 231 4.35 -56.47 8.43
N PRO A 232 4.68 -57.76 8.63
CA PRO A 232 4.64 -58.37 9.95
C PRO A 232 5.76 -57.86 10.87
N SER A 233 5.51 -57.86 12.19
CA SER A 233 6.49 -57.43 13.19
C SER A 233 7.74 -58.32 13.28
N SER A 234 7.71 -59.50 12.64
CA SER A 234 8.83 -60.43 12.54
C SER A 234 9.93 -59.98 11.56
N LEU A 235 9.71 -58.93 10.76
CA LEU A 235 10.74 -58.41 9.86
C LEU A 235 11.91 -57.81 10.66
N SER A 236 13.14 -58.10 10.24
CA SER A 236 14.33 -57.44 10.79
C SER A 236 14.37 -55.96 10.41
N ALA A 237 15.13 -55.13 11.14
CA ALA A 237 15.22 -53.70 10.86
C ALA A 237 15.66 -53.39 9.41
N SER A 238 16.51 -54.22 8.79
CA SER A 238 16.89 -54.05 7.38
C SER A 238 15.75 -54.38 6.41
N GLN A 239 14.98 -55.44 6.70
CA GLN A 239 13.80 -55.80 5.91
C GLN A 239 12.70 -54.74 6.05
N GLN A 240 12.52 -54.18 7.24
CA GLN A 240 11.60 -53.05 7.48
C GLN A 240 11.98 -51.84 6.62
N ALA A 241 13.27 -51.48 6.60
CA ALA A 241 13.77 -50.40 5.75
C ALA A 241 13.51 -50.67 4.26
N THR A 242 13.81 -51.88 3.77
CA THR A 242 13.50 -52.28 2.39
C THR A 242 12.00 -52.20 2.11
N ALA A 243 11.16 -52.61 3.05
CA ALA A 243 9.72 -52.60 2.90
C ALA A 243 9.15 -51.18 2.78
N VAL A 244 9.58 -50.25 3.65
CA VAL A 244 9.15 -48.85 3.57
C VAL A 244 9.67 -48.20 2.29
N LYS A 245 10.96 -48.34 1.96
CA LYS A 245 11.55 -47.77 0.72
C LYS A 245 10.86 -48.26 -0.55
N LYS A 246 10.55 -49.56 -0.62
CA LYS A 246 9.84 -50.14 -1.77
C LYS A 246 8.42 -49.61 -1.88
N THR A 247 7.72 -49.49 -0.76
CA THR A 247 6.37 -48.91 -0.69
C THR A 247 6.39 -47.44 -1.10
N CYS A 248 7.36 -46.68 -0.59
CA CYS A 248 7.54 -45.26 -0.85
C CYS A 248 7.84 -44.95 -2.33
N SER A 249 8.79 -45.68 -2.93
CA SER A 249 9.21 -45.47 -4.33
C SER A 249 8.15 -45.80 -5.35
N THR A 250 7.22 -46.69 -5.00
CA THR A 250 6.22 -47.19 -5.95
C THR A 250 4.83 -46.62 -5.69
N GLY A 251 4.52 -46.23 -4.44
CA GLY A 251 3.17 -45.87 -4.01
C GLY A 251 2.24 -47.08 -3.88
N TYR A 252 2.77 -48.30 -3.75
CA TYR A 252 1.99 -49.53 -3.61
C TYR A 252 2.36 -50.30 -2.35
N LEU A 253 1.38 -50.98 -1.77
CA LEU A 253 1.59 -51.98 -0.73
C LEU A 253 2.21 -53.24 -1.33
N TYR A 254 3.08 -53.88 -0.54
CA TYR A 254 3.79 -55.11 -0.89
C TYR A 254 3.70 -56.11 0.24
N ASP A 255 3.60 -57.38 -0.13
CA ASP A 255 3.52 -58.49 0.80
C ASP A 255 4.92 -59.03 1.14
N PHE A 256 5.38 -58.68 2.34
CA PHE A 256 6.65 -59.13 2.93
C PHE A 256 6.47 -60.27 3.93
N SER A 257 5.27 -60.89 4.02
CA SER A 257 4.98 -61.97 4.97
C SER A 257 5.94 -63.17 4.87
N GLN A 258 6.51 -63.41 3.69
CA GLN A 258 7.43 -64.52 3.41
C GLN A 258 8.92 -64.14 3.58
N GLY A 259 9.24 -62.92 4.01
CA GLY A 259 10.62 -62.43 4.13
C GLY A 259 11.39 -62.36 2.80
N SER A 260 10.69 -62.44 1.65
CA SER A 260 11.26 -62.50 0.30
C SER A 260 11.79 -61.14 -0.17
N TRP A 261 12.94 -61.14 -0.86
CA TRP A 261 13.51 -59.97 -1.56
C TRP A 261 12.75 -59.57 -2.83
N SER A 262 11.78 -60.39 -3.27
CA SER A 262 10.87 -60.11 -4.38
C SER A 262 9.41 -60.17 -3.89
N PRO A 263 8.97 -59.17 -3.10
CA PRO A 263 7.65 -59.17 -2.49
C PRO A 263 6.55 -58.97 -3.55
N THR A 264 5.37 -59.53 -3.32
CA THR A 264 4.26 -59.42 -4.27
C THR A 264 3.56 -58.07 -4.13
N LYS A 265 3.43 -57.32 -5.23
CA LYS A 265 2.67 -56.06 -5.29
C LYS A 265 1.18 -56.33 -5.02
N LYS A 266 0.54 -55.51 -4.16
CA LYS A 266 -0.87 -55.65 -3.80
C LYS A 266 -1.70 -54.49 -4.36
N SER A 267 -2.06 -53.52 -3.54
CA SER A 267 -2.89 -52.37 -3.92
C SER A 267 -2.11 -51.05 -3.82
N ALA A 268 -2.59 -50.02 -4.51
CA ALA A 268 -2.04 -48.67 -4.37
C ALA A 268 -2.30 -48.14 -2.95
N LEU A 269 -1.36 -47.33 -2.44
CA LEU A 269 -1.62 -46.50 -1.27
C LEU A 269 -2.61 -45.40 -1.64
N THR A 270 -3.51 -45.08 -0.71
CA THR A 270 -4.39 -43.91 -0.86
C THR A 270 -3.56 -42.62 -0.94
N TYR A 271 -2.56 -42.49 -0.07
CA TYR A 271 -1.71 -41.30 0.00
C TYR A 271 -0.23 -41.69 0.21
N ASN A 272 0.68 -41.13 -0.59
CA ASN A 272 2.12 -41.40 -0.55
C ASN A 272 2.97 -40.12 -0.71
N TYR A 273 2.53 -39.04 -0.05
CA TYR A 273 3.15 -37.70 -0.13
C TYR A 273 3.35 -37.22 -1.56
N ASN A 274 2.31 -37.42 -2.38
CA ASN A 274 2.38 -37.15 -3.80
C ASN A 274 2.72 -35.69 -4.08
N TYR A 275 3.53 -35.43 -5.09
CA TYR A 275 3.78 -34.07 -5.55
C TYR A 275 2.48 -33.46 -6.05
N ILE A 276 2.17 -32.24 -5.60
CA ILE A 276 0.97 -31.50 -6.02
C ILE A 276 1.38 -30.42 -7.03
N THR A 277 2.23 -29.49 -6.61
CA THR A 277 2.64 -28.33 -7.43
C THR A 277 3.89 -27.66 -6.84
N GLY A 278 4.40 -26.61 -7.48
CA GLY A 278 5.46 -25.75 -6.95
C GLY A 278 5.81 -24.60 -7.90
N ASP A 279 6.63 -23.68 -7.44
CA ASP A 279 7.12 -22.52 -8.22
C ASP A 279 8.64 -22.41 -8.10
N ASP A 280 9.30 -22.12 -9.23
CA ASP A 280 10.75 -21.87 -9.27
C ASP A 280 11.01 -20.41 -8.85
N LEU A 281 11.94 -20.18 -7.94
CA LEU A 281 12.23 -18.84 -7.46
C LEU A 281 13.21 -18.12 -8.39
N SER A 282 12.97 -16.84 -8.62
CA SER A 282 13.84 -15.99 -9.46
C SER A 282 15.16 -15.58 -8.77
N PHE A 283 15.44 -16.11 -7.59
CA PHE A 283 16.61 -15.82 -6.79
C PHE A 283 17.07 -17.08 -6.05
N THR A 284 18.34 -17.11 -5.65
CA THR A 284 18.90 -18.21 -4.86
C THR A 284 18.53 -18.06 -3.39
N ILE A 285 17.91 -19.08 -2.80
CA ILE A 285 17.53 -19.11 -1.37
C ILE A 285 18.77 -19.09 -0.48
N ALA A 286 19.82 -19.82 -0.86
CA ALA A 286 21.03 -19.97 -0.07
C ALA A 286 21.96 -18.75 -0.18
N ASN A 287 22.08 -17.98 0.91
CA ASN A 287 23.03 -16.85 0.96
C ASN A 287 24.44 -17.30 1.40
N GLN A 288 25.35 -17.49 0.44
CA GLN A 288 26.69 -18.05 0.67
C GLN A 288 27.74 -16.99 1.06
N GLU A 289 27.46 -16.19 2.08
CA GLU A 289 28.23 -14.98 2.43
C GLU A 289 29.67 -15.26 2.92
N ALA A 290 29.82 -16.27 3.78
CA ALA A 290 31.08 -16.68 4.40
C ALA A 290 30.93 -18.06 5.05
N VAL A 291 32.03 -18.80 5.18
CA VAL A 291 31.98 -20.13 5.81
C VAL A 291 32.33 -20.06 7.29
N SER A 292 33.41 -19.38 7.68
CA SER A 292 33.92 -19.44 9.07
C SER A 292 33.21 -18.52 10.07
N LYS A 293 32.69 -17.37 9.62
CA LYS A 293 31.96 -16.38 10.44
C LYS A 293 30.77 -15.76 9.68
N PRO A 294 29.83 -16.57 9.16
CA PRO A 294 28.63 -16.05 8.53
C PRO A 294 27.81 -15.24 9.54
N LEU A 295 27.11 -14.18 9.11
CA LEU A 295 26.30 -13.33 10.01
C LEU A 295 24.84 -13.40 9.61
N ARG A 296 23.94 -13.69 10.57
CA ARG A 296 22.50 -13.69 10.30
C ARG A 296 22.03 -12.33 9.74
N GLY A 297 22.61 -11.22 10.21
CA GLY A 297 22.23 -9.87 9.79
C GLY A 297 22.59 -9.53 8.33
N SER A 298 23.42 -10.35 7.68
CA SER A 298 23.75 -10.23 6.26
C SER A 298 22.86 -11.13 5.39
N ALA A 299 22.09 -12.04 6.01
CA ALA A 299 21.18 -12.96 5.34
C ALA A 299 19.95 -12.23 4.81
N VAL A 300 19.43 -12.70 3.68
CA VAL A 300 18.15 -12.21 3.14
C VAL A 300 17.01 -12.99 3.81
N PRO A 301 16.18 -12.35 4.65
CA PRO A 301 15.04 -13.03 5.26
C PRO A 301 13.95 -13.29 4.21
N ILE A 302 13.38 -14.49 4.25
CA ILE A 302 12.21 -14.85 3.43
C ILE A 302 11.08 -15.21 4.36
N THR A 303 9.96 -14.51 4.25
CA THR A 303 8.76 -14.80 5.04
C THR A 303 7.70 -15.46 4.19
N TYR A 304 7.06 -16.51 4.72
CA TYR A 304 6.07 -17.32 4.03
C TYR A 304 4.71 -17.16 4.69
N GLY A 305 3.66 -17.14 3.88
CA GLY A 305 2.28 -16.99 4.31
C GLY A 305 1.44 -18.07 3.67
N LEU A 306 0.86 -18.93 4.51
CA LEU A 306 0.04 -20.04 4.09
C LEU A 306 -1.36 -19.86 4.65
N THR A 307 -2.35 -19.88 3.77
CA THR A 307 -3.76 -19.81 4.14
C THR A 307 -4.47 -21.07 3.65
N ILE A 308 -5.23 -21.72 4.54
CA ILE A 308 -6.12 -22.84 4.24
C ILE A 308 -7.53 -22.44 4.67
N THR A 309 -8.45 -22.36 3.71
CA THR A 309 -9.87 -22.08 4.00
C THR A 309 -10.55 -23.28 4.68
N GLN A 310 -11.73 -23.08 5.25
CA GLN A 310 -12.55 -24.17 5.82
C GLN A 310 -12.88 -25.26 4.80
N ASP A 311 -13.00 -24.90 3.52
CA ASP A 311 -13.26 -25.84 2.42
C ASP A 311 -11.99 -26.52 1.88
N GLY A 312 -10.82 -26.17 2.43
CA GLY A 312 -9.55 -26.78 2.06
C GLY A 312 -8.95 -26.24 0.76
N LEU A 313 -9.12 -24.93 0.51
CA LEU A 313 -8.36 -24.22 -0.52
C LEU A 313 -7.08 -23.66 0.11
N LEU A 314 -5.93 -24.03 -0.43
CA LEU A 314 -4.61 -23.58 0.00
C LEU A 314 -4.10 -22.48 -0.91
N SER A 315 -3.68 -21.37 -0.31
CA SER A 315 -2.88 -20.32 -0.95
C SER A 315 -1.56 -20.16 -0.20
N LEU A 316 -0.48 -19.99 -0.96
CA LEU A 316 0.87 -19.79 -0.45
C LEU A 316 1.52 -18.61 -1.15
N SER A 317 2.13 -17.73 -0.36
CA SER A 317 3.00 -16.65 -0.85
C SER A 317 4.30 -16.57 -0.05
N TYR A 318 5.30 -15.90 -0.62
CA TYR A 318 6.53 -15.51 0.08
C TYR A 318 6.86 -14.03 -0.14
N SER A 319 7.64 -13.44 0.77
CA SER A 319 8.17 -12.09 0.67
C SER A 319 9.67 -12.15 0.93
N VAL A 320 10.44 -11.55 0.03
CA VAL A 320 11.89 -11.45 0.13
C VAL A 320 12.21 -10.11 0.77
N ASN A 321 12.95 -10.12 1.89
CA ASN A 321 13.40 -8.93 2.59
C ASN A 321 12.30 -7.88 2.85
N GLY A 322 11.09 -8.35 3.16
CA GLY A 322 9.92 -7.52 3.43
C GLY A 322 9.30 -6.84 2.20
N GLY A 323 9.69 -7.23 0.99
CA GLY A 323 9.05 -6.80 -0.26
C GLY A 323 7.63 -7.32 -0.46
N THR A 324 7.03 -6.96 -1.60
CA THR A 324 5.68 -7.37 -1.99
C THR A 324 5.54 -8.90 -1.94
N ALA A 325 4.45 -9.38 -1.35
CA ALA A 325 4.15 -10.80 -1.30
C ALA A 325 3.96 -11.39 -2.71
N GLN A 326 4.74 -12.42 -3.03
CA GLN A 326 4.72 -13.12 -4.29
C GLN A 326 3.91 -14.41 -4.15
N PRO A 327 2.82 -14.63 -4.91
CA PRO A 327 2.12 -15.90 -4.85
C PRO A 327 2.96 -17.01 -5.49
N VAL A 328 2.87 -18.19 -4.87
CA VAL A 328 3.44 -19.47 -5.32
C VAL A 328 2.30 -20.38 -5.77
N ILE A 329 1.26 -20.45 -4.93
CA ILE A 329 0.10 -21.34 -5.11
C ILE A 329 -1.13 -20.52 -4.76
N THR A 330 -2.15 -20.53 -5.61
CA THR A 330 -3.38 -19.77 -5.42
C THR A 330 -4.59 -20.68 -5.47
N SER A 331 -5.38 -20.69 -4.39
CA SER A 331 -6.65 -21.43 -4.28
C SER A 331 -6.57 -22.91 -4.69
N GLN A 332 -5.46 -23.58 -4.40
CA GLN A 332 -5.28 -25.00 -4.69
C GLN A 332 -6.19 -25.82 -3.79
N SER A 333 -7.15 -26.53 -4.36
CA SER A 333 -7.91 -27.55 -3.62
C SER A 333 -6.96 -28.64 -3.14
N ILE A 334 -6.73 -28.71 -1.83
CA ILE A 334 -5.91 -29.77 -1.21
C ILE A 334 -6.79 -30.92 -0.74
N THR A 335 -8.09 -30.71 -0.55
CA THR A 335 -9.03 -31.78 -0.17
C THR A 335 -9.29 -32.76 -1.30
N SER A 336 -9.24 -32.31 -2.56
CA SER A 336 -9.27 -33.19 -3.73
C SER A 336 -8.06 -34.14 -3.81
N SER A 337 -6.90 -33.70 -3.29
CA SER A 337 -5.65 -34.47 -3.34
C SER A 337 -5.40 -35.30 -2.08
N ASN A 338 -5.94 -34.87 -0.94
CA ASN A 338 -5.58 -35.39 0.40
C ASN A 338 -6.77 -35.90 1.23
N GLY A 339 -8.01 -35.77 0.73
CA GLY A 339 -9.23 -36.04 1.52
C GLY A 339 -9.62 -34.87 2.42
N ALA A 340 -10.56 -35.10 3.35
CA ALA A 340 -11.05 -34.04 4.24
C ALA A 340 -9.95 -33.49 5.18
N LEU A 341 -10.07 -32.22 5.57
CA LEU A 341 -9.17 -31.61 6.55
C LEU A 341 -9.24 -32.37 7.90
N PRO A 342 -8.10 -32.69 8.54
CA PRO A 342 -8.05 -33.16 9.92
C PRO A 342 -8.73 -32.18 10.87
N ALA A 343 -9.30 -32.66 11.98
CA ALA A 343 -9.98 -31.81 12.97
C ALA A 343 -9.05 -30.76 13.62
N SER A 344 -7.75 -31.06 13.68
CA SER A 344 -6.70 -30.13 14.09
C SER A 344 -5.38 -30.48 13.42
N PHE A 345 -4.48 -29.50 13.32
CA PHE A 345 -3.15 -29.65 12.75
C PHE A 345 -2.05 -29.55 13.80
N ARG A 346 -0.96 -30.30 13.59
CA ARG A 346 0.37 -30.02 14.14
C ARG A 346 1.19 -29.24 13.14
N PHE A 347 2.13 -28.45 13.64
CA PHE A 347 3.11 -27.72 12.84
C PHE A 347 4.47 -28.38 12.95
N GLY A 348 5.19 -28.51 11.84
CA GLY A 348 6.54 -29.02 11.81
C GLY A 348 7.46 -28.15 10.97
N PHE A 349 8.68 -27.96 11.46
CA PHE A 349 9.80 -27.41 10.69
C PHE A 349 10.92 -28.45 10.68
N SER A 350 11.58 -28.60 9.55
CA SER A 350 12.74 -29.48 9.43
C SER A 350 13.72 -28.90 8.41
N ALA A 351 15.01 -29.15 8.58
CA ALA A 351 16.01 -28.83 7.60
C ALA A 351 17.02 -29.96 7.47
N GLY A 352 17.64 -30.04 6.29
CA GLY A 352 18.65 -31.02 5.96
C GLY A 352 19.87 -30.40 5.29
N THR A 353 21.03 -31.00 5.53
CA THR A 353 22.21 -30.78 4.72
C THR A 353 22.71 -32.11 4.17
N GLY A 354 23.20 -32.08 2.93
CA GLY A 354 23.92 -33.18 2.28
C GLY A 354 25.41 -32.90 2.23
N GLY A 355 25.98 -32.88 1.03
CA GLY A 355 27.35 -32.41 0.78
C GLY A 355 27.53 -30.90 0.94
N GLY A 356 26.44 -30.13 0.92
CA GLY A 356 26.39 -28.70 1.25
C GLY A 356 26.27 -28.43 2.76
N SER A 357 26.40 -27.17 3.18
CA SER A 357 26.48 -26.82 4.61
C SER A 357 25.98 -25.42 4.98
N ASN A 358 24.68 -25.17 4.80
CA ASN A 358 24.07 -23.91 5.21
C ASN A 358 23.60 -23.92 6.68
N VAL A 359 23.63 -22.74 7.30
CA VAL A 359 22.88 -22.47 8.53
C VAL A 359 21.43 -22.21 8.14
N HIS A 360 20.51 -23.03 8.64
CA HIS A 360 19.06 -22.85 8.46
C HIS A 360 18.43 -22.43 9.78
N GLU A 361 17.79 -21.27 9.80
CA GLU A 361 17.17 -20.72 11.01
C GLU A 361 15.75 -20.18 10.74
N ILE A 362 14.90 -20.30 11.74
CA ILE A 362 13.56 -19.73 11.81
C ILE A 362 13.57 -18.62 12.84
N THR A 363 13.25 -17.40 12.42
CA THR A 363 13.29 -16.21 13.28
C THR A 363 11.92 -15.80 13.81
N CYS A 364 10.85 -16.49 13.38
CA CYS A 364 9.54 -16.46 14.03
C CYS A 364 8.55 -17.46 13.41
N PHE A 365 7.51 -17.80 14.18
CA PHE A 365 6.31 -18.52 13.75
C PHE A 365 5.01 -17.93 14.34
N LYS A 366 3.97 -17.82 13.52
CA LYS A 366 2.61 -17.42 13.91
C LYS A 366 1.56 -18.31 13.23
N ALA A 367 0.50 -18.66 13.96
CA ALA A 367 -0.69 -19.30 13.42
C ALA A 367 -1.97 -18.70 14.02
N ALA A 368 -2.96 -18.43 13.18
CA ALA A 368 -4.26 -17.87 13.58
C ALA A 368 -5.37 -18.44 12.69
N PRO A 369 -6.66 -18.31 13.06
CA PRO A 369 -7.74 -18.64 12.14
C PRO A 369 -7.74 -17.68 10.95
N VAL A 370 -8.48 -18.03 9.90
CA VAL A 370 -8.60 -17.14 8.74
C VAL A 370 -9.46 -15.94 9.16
N GLU A 371 -8.82 -14.84 9.57
CA GLU A 371 -9.47 -13.54 9.62
C GLU A 371 -9.09 -12.74 8.38
N GLN A 372 -10.10 -12.16 7.73
CA GLN A 372 -9.86 -11.17 6.69
C GLN A 372 -9.35 -9.88 7.34
N SER A 373 -8.07 -9.58 7.14
CA SER A 373 -7.49 -8.25 7.31
C SER A 373 -6.21 -8.21 6.45
N SER A 374 -5.86 -7.16 5.71
CA SER A 374 -6.13 -5.74 5.88
C SER A 374 -6.18 -5.04 4.53
N SER A 375 -7.03 -4.04 4.40
CA SER A 375 -6.96 -3.03 3.35
C SER A 375 -6.18 -1.82 3.83
N SER A 376 -5.57 -1.05 2.93
CA SER A 376 -5.27 0.35 3.25
C SER A 376 -6.04 1.34 2.39
N ALA A 377 -6.28 2.47 3.02
CA ALA A 377 -7.03 3.62 2.57
C ALA A 377 -6.24 4.45 1.54
N GLY A 378 -6.93 4.93 0.50
CA GLY A 378 -6.37 5.76 -0.57
C GLY A 378 -5.58 6.96 -0.05
N ALA A 379 -4.36 7.13 -0.57
CA ALA A 379 -3.36 7.95 0.11
C ALA A 379 -3.56 9.46 0.06
N ASN A 380 -4.31 10.09 -0.83
CA ASN A 380 -4.21 11.55 -1.04
C ASN A 380 -5.35 12.22 -1.87
N VAL A 381 -6.56 12.41 -1.32
CA VAL A 381 -7.51 13.46 -1.77
C VAL A 381 -8.32 14.01 -0.60
N GLN A 382 -8.55 15.31 -0.66
CA GLN A 382 -9.62 16.00 0.05
C GLN A 382 -10.89 15.93 -0.79
N GLN A 383 -11.90 15.17 -0.36
CA GLN A 383 -13.24 15.30 -0.94
C GLN A 383 -14.15 16.13 -0.06
N SER A 384 -14.90 16.98 -0.73
CA SER A 384 -15.77 17.99 -0.14
C SER A 384 -16.91 17.31 0.59
N ALA A 385 -16.97 17.53 1.89
CA ALA A 385 -18.01 16.95 2.71
C ALA A 385 -18.86 18.13 3.21
N ARG A 386 -19.82 18.60 2.41
CA ARG A 386 -20.89 19.46 2.93
C ARG A 386 -21.93 18.53 3.54
N VAL A 387 -22.45 18.74 4.75
CA VAL A 387 -23.64 17.97 5.18
C VAL A 387 -24.87 18.68 4.66
N GLU A 388 -25.50 18.02 3.68
CA GLU A 388 -26.88 18.18 3.28
C GLU A 388 -27.50 16.77 3.24
N ALA A 389 -28.83 16.66 3.18
CA ALA A 389 -29.46 15.37 2.97
C ALA A 389 -28.91 14.73 1.67
N GLY A 390 -28.32 13.54 1.78
CA GLY A 390 -27.73 12.80 0.65
C GLY A 390 -26.23 12.97 0.42
N THR A 391 -25.50 13.61 1.34
CA THR A 391 -24.02 13.63 1.30
C THR A 391 -23.44 12.23 1.46
N GLN A 392 -22.43 11.92 0.65
CA GLN A 392 -21.76 10.62 0.65
C GLN A 392 -20.25 10.78 0.88
N LEU A 393 -19.68 9.86 1.66
CA LEU A 393 -18.27 9.62 1.83
C LEU A 393 -17.84 8.52 0.85
N TYR A 394 -16.75 8.75 0.11
CA TYR A 394 -16.20 7.74 -0.79
C TYR A 394 -14.89 7.20 -0.26
N LEU A 395 -14.81 5.89 -0.08
CA LEU A 395 -13.66 5.22 0.50
C LEU A 395 -13.06 4.26 -0.53
N ALA A 396 -11.76 4.37 -0.75
CA ALA A 396 -11.01 3.52 -1.65
C ALA A 396 -10.14 2.54 -0.86
N TYR A 397 -10.01 1.33 -1.40
CA TYR A 397 -9.35 0.21 -0.75
C TYR A 397 -8.46 -0.56 -1.73
N TYR A 398 -7.45 -1.22 -1.17
CA TYR A 398 -6.76 -2.33 -1.83
C TYR A 398 -6.67 -3.54 -0.93
N HIS A 399 -6.47 -4.71 -1.54
CA HIS A 399 -6.34 -5.98 -0.85
C HIS A 399 -4.97 -6.62 -1.17
N PRO A 400 -3.96 -6.49 -0.29
CA PRO A 400 -2.58 -6.87 -0.57
C PRO A 400 -2.33 -8.39 -0.68
N SER A 401 -3.34 -9.22 -0.43
CA SER A 401 -3.27 -10.67 -0.64
C SER A 401 -3.39 -11.09 -2.11
N ASN A 402 -4.06 -10.28 -2.93
CA ASN A 402 -4.51 -10.67 -4.27
C ASN A 402 -4.77 -9.47 -5.22
N TRP A 403 -4.46 -8.25 -4.76
CA TRP A 403 -4.36 -7.02 -5.56
C TRP A 403 -5.60 -6.74 -6.40
N TRP A 404 -6.72 -6.61 -5.69
CA TRP A 404 -7.97 -6.04 -6.19
C TRP A 404 -8.36 -4.86 -5.31
N GLY A 405 -9.24 -4.01 -5.82
CA GLY A 405 -9.68 -2.81 -5.13
C GLY A 405 -11.19 -2.75 -4.91
N GLU A 406 -11.57 -1.85 -4.01
CA GLU A 406 -12.95 -1.47 -3.74
C GLU A 406 -13.05 0.05 -3.71
N LEU A 407 -14.21 0.55 -4.14
CA LEU A 407 -14.59 1.95 -3.97
C LEU A 407 -16.04 1.94 -3.49
N THR A 408 -16.25 2.35 -2.24
CA THR A 408 -17.58 2.40 -1.65
C THR A 408 -18.08 3.83 -1.54
N ALA A 409 -19.40 4.00 -1.61
CA ALA A 409 -20.06 5.24 -1.20
C ALA A 409 -20.93 4.99 0.03
N GLN A 410 -20.71 5.74 1.11
CA GLN A 410 -21.46 5.63 2.35
C GLN A 410 -22.14 6.96 2.66
N SER A 411 -23.41 6.94 3.05
CA SER A 411 -24.11 8.16 3.45
C SER A 411 -23.54 8.73 4.75
N LEU A 412 -23.38 10.06 4.82
CA LEU A 412 -23.20 10.76 6.09
C LEU A 412 -24.57 10.94 6.74
N LEU A 413 -24.69 10.49 7.98
CA LEU A 413 -25.91 10.56 8.78
C LEU A 413 -25.79 11.70 9.78
N VAL A 414 -26.89 12.42 10.00
CA VAL A 414 -26.97 13.49 11.00
C VAL A 414 -28.06 13.12 11.98
N ASP A 415 -27.72 13.02 13.26
CA ASP A 415 -28.71 12.95 14.32
C ASP A 415 -29.39 14.32 14.44
N SER A 416 -30.69 14.41 14.17
CA SER A 416 -31.42 15.69 14.19
C SER A 416 -31.58 16.29 15.59
N THR A 417 -31.32 15.51 16.64
CA THR A 417 -31.48 15.92 18.04
C THR A 417 -30.16 16.40 18.62
N THR A 418 -29.07 15.67 18.38
CA THR A 418 -27.73 16.01 18.88
C THR A 418 -26.90 16.80 17.88
N GLY A 419 -27.29 16.77 16.60
CA GLY A 419 -26.54 17.33 15.49
C GLY A 419 -25.23 16.59 15.20
N THR A 420 -25.04 15.38 15.75
CA THR A 420 -23.81 14.59 15.57
C THR A 420 -23.79 13.96 14.18
N VAL A 421 -22.66 14.07 13.49
CA VAL A 421 -22.42 13.41 12.20
C VAL A 421 -21.83 12.02 12.43
N SER A 422 -22.40 11.02 11.78
CA SER A 422 -21.88 9.65 11.73
C SER A 422 -21.85 9.13 10.29
N ILE A 423 -21.21 7.97 10.08
CA ILE A 423 -21.07 7.35 8.76
C ILE A 423 -21.94 6.09 8.74
N ALA A 424 -22.77 5.93 7.69
CA ALA A 424 -23.58 4.74 7.53
C ALA A 424 -22.70 3.49 7.45
N SER A 425 -23.08 2.43 8.19
CA SER A 425 -22.33 1.17 8.23
C SER A 425 -22.47 0.33 6.95
N THR A 426 -23.47 0.63 6.12
CA THR A 426 -23.72 -0.03 4.83
C THR A 426 -23.48 0.98 3.71
N ALA A 427 -22.71 0.59 2.71
CA ALA A 427 -22.48 1.38 1.51
C ALA A 427 -23.75 1.42 0.64
N ASN A 428 -24.02 2.58 0.06
CA ASN A 428 -25.04 2.79 -0.97
C ASN A 428 -24.70 1.98 -2.22
N TRP A 429 -23.41 1.88 -2.56
CA TRP A 429 -22.87 1.06 -3.63
C TRP A 429 -21.39 0.76 -3.39
N ASP A 430 -20.90 -0.29 -4.06
CA ASP A 430 -19.49 -0.65 -4.17
C ASP A 430 -19.14 -0.91 -5.64
N ALA A 431 -18.23 -0.09 -6.18
CA ALA A 431 -17.81 -0.15 -7.57
C ALA A 431 -17.25 -1.53 -7.97
N SER A 432 -16.52 -2.19 -7.07
CA SER A 432 -15.95 -3.52 -7.34
C SER A 432 -17.05 -4.55 -7.51
N CYS A 433 -18.09 -4.48 -6.69
CA CYS A 433 -19.27 -5.34 -6.83
C CYS A 433 -20.02 -5.06 -8.13
N THR A 434 -20.13 -3.81 -8.58
CA THR A 434 -20.82 -3.50 -9.87
C THR A 434 -20.07 -4.02 -11.09
N LEU A 435 -18.73 -4.06 -11.04
CA LEU A 435 -17.92 -4.62 -12.12
C LEU A 435 -17.85 -6.16 -12.06
N THR A 436 -17.82 -6.73 -10.85
CA THR A 436 -17.58 -8.16 -10.63
C THR A 436 -18.86 -9.00 -10.58
N GLY A 437 -19.93 -8.44 -10.01
CA GLY A 437 -21.16 -9.14 -9.65
C GLY A 437 -21.01 -10.09 -8.45
N GLY A 438 -22.13 -10.67 -8.02
CA GLY A 438 -22.19 -11.61 -6.89
C GLY A 438 -22.54 -10.95 -5.55
N SER A 439 -22.20 -11.62 -4.45
CA SER A 439 -22.46 -11.12 -3.09
C SER A 439 -21.63 -9.87 -2.78
N CYS A 440 -22.24 -8.85 -2.20
CA CYS A 440 -21.57 -7.58 -1.92
C CYS A 440 -21.71 -7.19 -0.44
N GLN A 441 -20.74 -7.59 0.38
CA GLN A 441 -20.81 -7.41 1.84
C GLN A 441 -20.83 -5.94 2.26
N ALA A 442 -20.12 -5.06 1.55
CA ALA A 442 -20.12 -3.62 1.80
C ALA A 442 -21.54 -3.01 1.72
N MET A 443 -22.41 -3.56 0.87
CA MET A 443 -23.81 -3.14 0.69
C MET A 443 -24.80 -3.87 1.61
N GLY A 444 -24.30 -4.73 2.50
CA GLY A 444 -25.09 -5.54 3.44
C GLY A 444 -24.89 -7.05 3.24
N SER A 445 -25.08 -7.82 4.30
CA SER A 445 -24.76 -9.26 4.35
C SER A 445 -25.53 -10.15 3.37
N SER A 446 -26.64 -9.68 2.80
CA SER A 446 -27.46 -10.39 1.82
C SER A 446 -27.52 -9.69 0.46
N ALA A 447 -26.78 -8.59 0.26
CA ALA A 447 -26.80 -7.86 -1.00
C ALA A 447 -26.12 -8.68 -2.11
N THR A 448 -26.75 -8.70 -3.29
CA THR A 448 -26.20 -9.32 -4.50
C THR A 448 -26.30 -8.32 -5.64
N VAL A 449 -25.22 -8.14 -6.40
CA VAL A 449 -25.13 -7.19 -7.50
C VAL A 449 -24.93 -7.95 -8.81
N THR A 450 -25.55 -7.48 -9.90
CA THR A 450 -25.30 -8.01 -11.24
C THR A 450 -24.04 -7.38 -11.82
N ALA A 451 -23.14 -8.20 -12.37
CA ALA A 451 -21.93 -7.71 -13.01
C ALA A 451 -22.25 -6.85 -14.24
N THR A 452 -21.50 -5.76 -14.42
CA THR A 452 -21.47 -4.99 -15.66
C THR A 452 -20.82 -5.84 -16.75
N SER A 453 -21.48 -6.01 -17.89
CA SER A 453 -20.92 -6.78 -19.00
C SER A 453 -19.65 -6.10 -19.55
N PRO A 454 -18.53 -6.83 -19.78
CA PRO A 454 -17.32 -6.26 -20.36
C PRO A 454 -17.55 -5.50 -21.68
N ALA A 455 -18.49 -5.98 -22.51
CA ALA A 455 -18.84 -5.35 -23.79
C ALA A 455 -19.70 -4.08 -23.65
N SER A 456 -20.28 -3.83 -22.47
CA SER A 456 -21.09 -2.64 -22.18
C SER A 456 -20.29 -1.50 -21.54
N ARG A 457 -19.04 -1.77 -21.14
CA ARG A 457 -18.14 -0.78 -20.54
C ARG A 457 -17.66 0.19 -21.60
N LYS A 458 -17.49 1.45 -21.21
CA LYS A 458 -17.04 2.54 -22.07
C LYS A 458 -15.58 2.81 -21.75
N ILE A 459 -14.67 2.07 -22.39
CA ILE A 459 -13.25 2.13 -22.06
C ILE A 459 -12.51 2.80 -23.21
N LEU A 460 -11.80 3.88 -22.91
CA LEU A 460 -11.05 4.67 -23.87
C LEU A 460 -9.55 4.45 -23.72
N THR A 461 -8.79 4.73 -24.77
CA THR A 461 -7.32 4.81 -24.71
C THR A 461 -6.80 5.85 -25.71
N TRP A 462 -5.48 6.01 -25.79
CA TRP A 462 -4.79 6.90 -26.71
C TRP A 462 -3.98 6.08 -27.71
N ASN A 463 -3.99 6.44 -28.99
CA ASN A 463 -3.22 5.72 -30.02
C ASN A 463 -1.88 6.37 -30.39
N GLY A 464 -1.51 7.47 -29.71
CA GLY A 464 -0.36 8.31 -30.03
C GLY A 464 -0.74 9.67 -30.63
N SER A 465 -1.93 9.77 -31.23
CA SER A 465 -2.39 10.98 -31.93
C SER A 465 -3.82 11.43 -31.58
N ALA A 466 -4.71 10.50 -31.20
CA ALA A 466 -6.09 10.77 -30.86
C ALA A 466 -6.64 9.76 -29.83
N GLY A 467 -7.73 10.15 -29.17
CA GLY A 467 -8.54 9.24 -28.35
C GLY A 467 -9.23 8.19 -29.20
N ILE A 468 -9.21 6.94 -28.74
CA ILE A 468 -9.83 5.81 -29.41
C ILE A 468 -10.56 4.90 -28.40
N PRO A 469 -11.53 4.07 -28.86
CA PRO A 469 -12.01 2.94 -28.07
C PRO A 469 -10.85 2.01 -27.65
N PHE A 470 -10.89 1.50 -26.43
CA PHE A 470 -10.03 0.40 -25.99
C PHE A 470 -10.56 -0.94 -26.50
N GLU A 471 -10.60 -1.06 -27.83
CA GLU A 471 -11.09 -2.22 -28.57
C GLU A 471 -10.00 -2.72 -29.51
N TRP A 472 -9.93 -4.04 -29.70
CA TRP A 472 -8.79 -4.67 -30.39
C TRP A 472 -8.55 -4.11 -31.80
N SER A 473 -9.61 -3.89 -32.57
CA SER A 473 -9.57 -3.33 -33.93
C SER A 473 -9.12 -1.88 -34.00
N ASN A 474 -9.18 -1.15 -32.89
CA ASN A 474 -8.85 0.27 -32.82
C ASN A 474 -7.40 0.51 -32.36
N LEU A 475 -6.79 -0.48 -31.70
CA LEU A 475 -5.39 -0.40 -31.28
C LEU A 475 -4.43 -0.39 -32.46
N SER A 476 -3.33 0.36 -32.32
CA SER A 476 -2.21 0.28 -33.27
C SER A 476 -1.52 -1.09 -33.22
N SER A 477 -0.78 -1.44 -34.29
CA SER A 477 -0.02 -2.70 -34.34
C SER A 477 1.01 -2.82 -33.21
N THR A 478 1.61 -1.71 -32.79
CA THR A 478 2.53 -1.66 -31.65
C THR A 478 1.81 -1.96 -30.34
N GLN A 479 0.62 -1.39 -30.12
CA GLN A 479 -0.19 -1.64 -28.93
C GLN A 479 -0.69 -3.08 -28.87
N GLN A 480 -1.13 -3.65 -29.99
CA GLN A 480 -1.48 -5.08 -30.08
C GLN A 480 -0.27 -5.96 -29.75
N SER A 481 0.90 -5.62 -30.28
CA SER A 481 2.15 -6.37 -30.02
C SER A 481 2.56 -6.29 -28.55
N SER A 482 2.43 -5.13 -27.90
CA SER A 482 2.66 -4.98 -26.46
C SER A 482 1.74 -5.88 -25.64
N LEU A 483 0.47 -5.99 -26.03
CA LEU A 483 -0.51 -6.84 -25.36
C LEU A 483 -0.39 -8.34 -25.69
N THR A 484 0.51 -8.78 -26.57
CA THR A 484 0.67 -10.21 -26.93
C THR A 484 2.12 -10.68 -26.92
N SER A 485 3.03 -9.88 -26.36
CA SER A 485 4.47 -10.17 -26.36
C SER A 485 4.76 -11.49 -25.63
N GLY A 486 5.28 -12.50 -26.32
CA GLY A 486 5.55 -13.82 -25.73
C GLY A 486 4.35 -14.78 -25.74
N ASP A 487 3.18 -14.37 -26.23
CA ASP A 487 2.08 -15.29 -26.52
C ASP A 487 2.38 -16.10 -27.79
N SER A 488 1.82 -17.31 -27.89
CA SER A 488 1.98 -18.15 -29.08
C SER A 488 1.31 -17.58 -30.34
N THR A 489 0.26 -16.76 -30.16
CA THR A 489 -0.52 -16.14 -31.24
C THR A 489 -0.99 -14.75 -30.83
N VAL A 490 -1.02 -13.82 -31.78
CA VAL A 490 -1.59 -12.48 -31.59
C VAL A 490 -3.12 -12.59 -31.51
N ASN A 491 -3.72 -12.21 -30.38
CA ASN A 491 -5.16 -12.30 -30.14
C ASN A 491 -5.63 -11.25 -29.11
N SER A 492 -6.95 -11.09 -28.96
CA SER A 492 -7.56 -10.08 -28.08
C SER A 492 -7.82 -10.53 -26.65
N ASN A 493 -7.43 -11.75 -26.25
CA ASN A 493 -7.82 -12.34 -24.96
C ASN A 493 -7.39 -11.47 -23.77
N ARG A 494 -6.17 -10.92 -23.79
CA ARG A 494 -5.66 -10.07 -22.72
C ARG A 494 -6.38 -8.71 -22.68
N LEU A 495 -6.73 -8.14 -23.83
CA LEU A 495 -7.55 -6.94 -23.90
C LEU A 495 -8.93 -7.19 -23.29
N LEU A 496 -9.60 -8.30 -23.68
CA LEU A 496 -10.90 -8.67 -23.12
C LEU A 496 -10.82 -8.91 -21.61
N TYR A 497 -9.75 -9.55 -21.14
CA TYR A 497 -9.48 -9.73 -19.72
C TYR A 497 -9.37 -8.39 -18.97
N LEU A 498 -8.65 -7.41 -19.53
CA LEU A 498 -8.56 -6.04 -18.99
C LEU A 498 -9.91 -5.31 -19.03
N ARG A 499 -10.74 -5.57 -20.05
CA ARG A 499 -12.15 -5.10 -20.09
C ARG A 499 -13.05 -5.80 -19.06
N GLY A 500 -12.56 -6.81 -18.35
CA GLY A 500 -13.27 -7.51 -17.28
C GLY A 500 -13.81 -8.89 -17.67
N ASP A 501 -13.50 -9.39 -18.87
CA ASP A 501 -13.83 -10.77 -19.24
C ASP A 501 -13.07 -11.76 -18.36
N ARG A 502 -13.78 -12.78 -17.87
CA ARG A 502 -13.25 -13.75 -16.91
C ARG A 502 -13.06 -15.15 -17.49
N THR A 503 -13.35 -15.34 -18.79
CA THR A 503 -13.34 -16.66 -19.42
C THR A 503 -11.94 -17.26 -19.57
N GLN A 504 -10.91 -16.41 -19.54
CA GLN A 504 -9.51 -16.78 -19.63
C GLN A 504 -8.80 -16.85 -18.26
N GLU A 505 -9.54 -16.71 -17.16
CA GLU A 505 -8.98 -16.89 -15.81
C GLU A 505 -8.67 -18.37 -15.53
N ALA A 506 -7.68 -18.64 -14.70
CA ALA A 506 -7.26 -19.98 -14.32
C ALA A 506 -8.40 -20.81 -13.68
N SER A 507 -9.33 -20.16 -12.98
CA SER A 507 -10.58 -20.76 -12.49
C SER A 507 -11.47 -21.33 -13.60
N SER A 508 -11.32 -20.83 -14.83
CA SER A 508 -12.00 -21.29 -16.06
C SER A 508 -11.06 -22.08 -16.98
N SER A 509 -9.95 -22.61 -16.44
CA SER A 509 -8.90 -23.31 -17.20
C SER A 509 -8.14 -22.45 -18.22
N GLY A 510 -8.20 -21.12 -18.09
CA GLY A 510 -7.44 -20.18 -18.93
C GLY A 510 -6.05 -19.85 -18.36
N PRO A 511 -5.22 -19.11 -19.12
CA PRO A 511 -3.85 -18.81 -18.75
C PRO A 511 -3.69 -17.62 -17.79
N TYR A 512 -4.74 -16.84 -17.54
CA TYR A 512 -4.64 -15.60 -16.76
C TYR A 512 -4.96 -15.82 -15.27
N ARG A 513 -4.48 -14.92 -14.41
CA ARG A 513 -4.78 -14.99 -12.97
C ARG A 513 -6.27 -14.97 -12.70
N THR A 514 -6.69 -15.74 -11.72
CA THR A 514 -8.04 -15.63 -11.15
C THR A 514 -8.12 -14.35 -10.34
N ARG A 515 -9.11 -13.49 -10.64
CA ARG A 515 -9.35 -12.25 -9.90
C ARG A 515 -10.41 -12.44 -8.83
N THR A 516 -10.26 -11.77 -7.68
CA THR A 516 -11.35 -11.69 -6.71
C THR A 516 -12.36 -10.62 -7.14
N GLY A 517 -11.87 -9.42 -7.47
CA GLY A 517 -12.65 -8.34 -8.09
C GLY A 517 -12.04 -7.93 -9.43
N VAL A 518 -12.89 -7.44 -10.34
CA VAL A 518 -12.47 -6.90 -11.66
C VAL A 518 -11.71 -5.58 -11.49
N LEU A 519 -12.12 -4.73 -10.54
CA LEU A 519 -11.46 -3.47 -10.22
C LEU A 519 -10.09 -3.73 -9.60
N GLY A 520 -9.05 -3.12 -10.18
CA GLY A 520 -7.69 -3.15 -9.63
C GLY A 520 -7.59 -2.45 -8.27
N ASP A 521 -6.53 -2.75 -7.52
CA ASP A 521 -6.27 -2.10 -6.24
C ASP A 521 -6.08 -0.58 -6.37
N ILE A 522 -6.54 0.16 -5.35
CA ILE A 522 -6.41 1.61 -5.25
C ILE A 522 -5.54 1.94 -4.03
N ILE A 523 -4.27 2.29 -4.27
CA ILE A 523 -3.26 2.53 -3.22
C ILE A 523 -3.06 4.02 -2.98
N ASN A 524 -2.49 4.75 -3.94
CA ASN A 524 -2.16 6.17 -3.75
C ASN A 524 -3.15 7.15 -4.40
N SER A 525 -3.97 6.67 -5.33
CA SER A 525 -5.06 7.46 -5.91
C SER A 525 -6.17 7.57 -4.90
N SER A 526 -6.80 8.73 -4.80
CA SER A 526 -8.03 8.81 -4.00
C SER A 526 -9.18 9.35 -4.82
N PRO A 527 -10.40 9.08 -4.37
CA PRO A 527 -11.57 9.37 -5.17
C PRO A 527 -11.65 10.89 -5.45
N THR A 528 -11.99 11.29 -6.67
CA THR A 528 -12.24 12.67 -7.08
C THR A 528 -13.66 12.81 -7.60
N TRP A 529 -14.51 13.53 -6.85
CA TRP A 529 -15.93 13.68 -7.15
C TRP A 529 -16.15 14.91 -8.03
N VAL A 530 -16.99 14.74 -9.06
CA VAL A 530 -17.39 15.80 -9.98
C VAL A 530 -18.90 15.76 -10.15
N GLY A 531 -19.58 16.80 -9.68
CA GLY A 531 -21.02 17.03 -9.86
C GLY A 531 -21.29 18.36 -10.56
N ALA A 532 -22.38 19.04 -10.23
CA ALA A 532 -22.69 20.35 -10.80
C ALA A 532 -21.51 21.36 -10.68
N PRO A 533 -21.23 22.17 -11.73
CA PRO A 533 -20.21 23.20 -11.66
C PRO A 533 -20.53 24.20 -10.54
N SER A 534 -19.52 24.60 -9.77
CA SER A 534 -19.75 25.40 -8.56
C SER A 534 -18.69 26.48 -8.31
N SER A 535 -17.82 26.77 -9.28
CA SER A 535 -16.80 27.79 -9.11
C SER A 535 -17.42 29.18 -9.00
N SER A 536 -16.70 30.11 -8.36
CA SER A 536 -17.17 31.49 -8.14
C SER A 536 -16.90 32.42 -9.32
N TYR A 537 -16.74 31.87 -10.51
CA TYR A 537 -16.43 32.54 -11.77
C TYR A 537 -17.60 33.38 -12.33
N ASN A 538 -18.26 34.17 -11.48
CA ASN A 538 -19.51 34.87 -11.77
C ASN A 538 -19.32 36.28 -12.36
N GLY A 539 -18.10 36.82 -12.34
CA GLY A 539 -17.82 38.20 -12.74
C GLY A 539 -17.50 38.38 -14.22
N PRO A 540 -17.35 39.63 -14.68
CA PRO A 540 -16.40 39.90 -15.76
C PRO A 540 -14.99 39.50 -15.29
N TRP A 541 -14.23 38.83 -16.15
CA TRP A 541 -12.86 38.39 -15.85
C TRP A 541 -11.89 39.55 -16.04
N VAL A 542 -11.57 40.26 -14.97
CA VAL A 542 -10.61 41.37 -14.99
C VAL A 542 -9.40 40.95 -14.20
N ASP A 543 -8.25 40.93 -14.85
CA ASP A 543 -6.96 40.75 -14.19
C ASP A 543 -6.62 42.01 -13.39
N ALA A 544 -6.51 41.88 -12.07
CA ALA A 544 -6.26 43.00 -11.17
C ALA A 544 -4.87 43.61 -11.36
N LEU A 545 -3.89 42.84 -11.85
CA LEU A 545 -2.55 43.31 -12.18
C LEU A 545 -2.45 43.86 -13.61
N ASN A 546 -3.25 43.32 -14.53
CA ASN A 546 -3.26 43.68 -15.96
C ASN A 546 -4.66 44.10 -16.44
N GLY A 547 -5.25 45.13 -15.83
CA GLY A 547 -6.64 45.56 -16.09
C GLY A 547 -6.97 46.03 -17.51
N SER A 548 -5.99 46.12 -18.42
CA SER A 548 -6.19 46.40 -19.84
C SER A 548 -6.38 45.13 -20.69
N ALA A 549 -6.19 43.94 -20.12
CA ALA A 549 -6.40 42.67 -20.81
C ALA A 549 -7.90 42.42 -21.04
N SER A 550 -8.27 42.10 -22.29
CA SER A 550 -9.64 41.67 -22.60
C SER A 550 -9.76 40.16 -22.34
N PRO A 551 -10.67 39.71 -21.47
CA PRO A 551 -10.89 38.29 -21.26
C PRO A 551 -11.53 37.64 -22.48
N ALA A 552 -11.23 36.36 -22.71
CA ALA A 552 -11.87 35.56 -23.75
C ALA A 552 -13.25 35.06 -23.31
N GLU A 553 -13.48 35.00 -22.00
CA GLU A 553 -14.69 34.56 -21.32
C GLU A 553 -15.74 35.68 -21.29
N PRO A 554 -16.88 35.57 -22.02
CA PRO A 554 -17.92 36.58 -21.99
C PRO A 554 -18.54 36.70 -20.59
N THR A 555 -18.91 37.92 -20.20
CA THR A 555 -19.64 38.18 -18.95
C THR A 555 -20.88 37.30 -18.86
N GLY A 556 -21.04 36.57 -17.76
CA GLY A 556 -22.17 35.66 -17.52
C GLY A 556 -22.03 34.26 -18.15
N SER A 557 -21.01 33.99 -18.98
CA SER A 557 -20.83 32.69 -19.63
C SER A 557 -20.75 31.51 -18.65
N TYR A 558 -20.07 31.67 -17.51
CA TYR A 558 -19.99 30.61 -16.50
C TYR A 558 -21.30 30.44 -15.71
N ALA A 559 -22.08 31.51 -15.53
CA ALA A 559 -23.41 31.40 -14.92
C ALA A 559 -24.33 30.55 -15.83
N THR A 560 -24.24 30.74 -17.14
CA THR A 560 -24.90 29.87 -18.13
C THR A 560 -24.40 28.43 -18.01
N PHE A 561 -23.08 28.20 -17.96
CA PHE A 561 -22.51 26.87 -17.79
C PHE A 561 -23.03 26.15 -16.52
N LYS A 562 -23.06 26.85 -15.38
CA LYS A 562 -23.66 26.32 -14.15
C LYS A 562 -25.13 25.98 -14.31
N SER A 563 -25.91 26.82 -14.99
CA SER A 563 -27.33 26.55 -15.21
C SER A 563 -27.56 25.34 -16.12
N THR A 564 -26.75 25.18 -17.18
CA THR A 564 -26.81 24.06 -18.12
C THR A 564 -26.51 22.74 -17.43
N TYR A 565 -25.51 22.72 -16.54
CA TYR A 565 -25.04 21.51 -15.85
C TYR A 565 -25.45 21.45 -14.37
N ALA A 566 -26.50 22.17 -13.99
CA ALA A 566 -26.98 22.23 -12.59
C ALA A 566 -27.41 20.86 -12.06
N THR A 567 -27.97 20.01 -12.94
CA THR A 567 -28.42 18.65 -12.62
C THR A 567 -27.53 17.56 -13.22
N ARG A 568 -26.27 17.89 -13.50
CA ARG A 568 -25.28 16.95 -14.05
C ARG A 568 -25.15 15.73 -13.13
N GLN A 569 -25.16 14.54 -13.71
CA GLN A 569 -24.84 13.29 -13.01
C GLN A 569 -23.51 13.44 -12.27
N ASN A 570 -23.50 13.18 -10.98
CA ASN A 570 -22.27 13.12 -10.20
C ASN A 570 -21.49 11.86 -10.58
N VAL A 571 -20.18 12.01 -10.79
CA VAL A 571 -19.26 10.92 -11.07
C VAL A 571 -18.06 10.99 -10.12
N VAL A 572 -17.66 9.85 -9.58
CA VAL A 572 -16.45 9.71 -8.75
C VAL A 572 -15.37 9.03 -9.56
N TYR A 573 -14.26 9.73 -9.77
CA TYR A 573 -13.12 9.27 -10.53
C TYR A 573 -11.98 8.76 -9.64
N VAL A 574 -11.35 7.65 -10.00
CA VAL A 574 -10.21 7.11 -9.25
C VAL A 574 -9.27 6.33 -10.17
N GLY A 575 -7.96 6.47 -9.95
CA GLY A 575 -6.95 5.64 -10.60
C GLY A 575 -6.83 4.28 -9.91
N ALA A 576 -6.74 3.20 -10.68
CA ALA A 576 -6.58 1.85 -10.18
C ALA A 576 -5.45 1.08 -10.91
N ASN A 577 -4.88 0.10 -10.21
CA ASN A 577 -3.76 -0.71 -10.68
C ASN A 577 -4.16 -1.92 -11.55
N ASP A 578 -5.39 -1.92 -12.09
CA ASP A 578 -5.74 -2.61 -13.34
C ASP A 578 -5.41 -1.77 -14.58
N GLY A 579 -4.83 -0.57 -14.36
CA GLY A 579 -4.24 0.27 -15.38
C GLY A 579 -5.15 1.36 -15.91
N MET A 580 -6.28 1.62 -15.24
CA MET A 580 -7.25 2.60 -15.70
C MET A 580 -7.53 3.67 -14.65
N VAL A 581 -7.96 4.84 -15.13
CA VAL A 581 -8.81 5.72 -14.33
C VAL A 581 -10.26 5.35 -14.60
N HIS A 582 -11.04 5.12 -13.56
CA HIS A 582 -12.46 4.78 -13.63
C HIS A 582 -13.32 5.93 -13.13
N GLY A 583 -14.52 6.10 -13.67
CA GLY A 583 -15.54 7.02 -13.18
C GLY A 583 -16.85 6.30 -12.88
N PHE A 584 -17.36 6.38 -11.65
CA PHE A 584 -18.56 5.69 -11.19
C PHE A 584 -19.70 6.65 -10.84
N ARG A 585 -20.94 6.29 -11.20
CA ARG A 585 -22.13 7.14 -10.99
C ARG A 585 -22.50 7.25 -9.51
N ALA A 586 -22.77 8.48 -9.06
CA ALA A 586 -22.99 8.81 -7.65
C ALA A 586 -24.19 9.75 -7.39
N GLY A 587 -25.31 9.52 -8.10
CA GLY A 587 -26.53 10.35 -8.00
C GLY A 587 -26.38 11.73 -8.64
N ALA A 588 -27.28 12.66 -8.35
CA ALA A 588 -27.17 14.05 -8.78
C ALA A 588 -27.81 15.00 -7.75
N TYR A 589 -27.78 16.29 -8.04
CA TYR A 589 -28.61 17.28 -7.35
C TYR A 589 -29.71 17.76 -8.30
N ASP A 590 -30.91 17.99 -7.78
CA ASP A 590 -31.97 18.65 -8.53
C ASP A 590 -31.75 20.18 -8.58
N SER A 591 -32.61 20.89 -9.31
CA SER A 591 -32.53 22.36 -9.43
C SER A 591 -32.76 23.11 -8.11
N SER A 592 -33.31 22.45 -7.10
CA SER A 592 -33.49 22.99 -5.74
C SER A 592 -32.30 22.68 -4.82
N GLY A 593 -31.29 21.97 -5.33
CA GLY A 593 -30.11 21.58 -4.56
C GLY A 593 -30.31 20.35 -3.69
N ASN A 594 -31.40 19.58 -3.87
CA ASN A 594 -31.58 18.32 -3.14
C ASN A 594 -30.84 17.19 -3.83
N PHE A 595 -30.18 16.33 -3.06
CA PHE A 595 -29.61 15.11 -3.61
C PHE A 595 -30.74 14.18 -4.09
N VAL A 596 -30.63 13.69 -5.32
CA VAL A 596 -31.58 12.79 -5.96
C VAL A 596 -30.88 11.58 -6.56
N SER A 597 -31.53 10.43 -6.44
CA SER A 597 -31.21 9.21 -7.18
C SER A 597 -32.43 8.88 -8.03
N THR A 598 -32.30 9.04 -9.35
CA THR A 598 -33.38 8.79 -10.30
C THR A 598 -32.94 7.78 -11.35
N THR A 599 -33.86 7.27 -12.18
CA THR A 599 -33.49 6.39 -13.30
C THR A 599 -32.57 7.09 -14.31
N ALA A 600 -32.68 8.41 -14.48
CA ALA A 600 -31.82 9.18 -15.38
C ALA A 600 -30.47 9.53 -14.74
N THR A 601 -30.44 9.70 -13.41
CA THR A 601 -29.26 10.04 -12.63
C THR A 601 -29.09 9.14 -11.40
N PRO A 602 -28.73 7.86 -11.59
CA PRO A 602 -28.72 6.90 -10.49
C PRO A 602 -27.52 7.09 -9.55
N ASN A 603 -27.70 6.68 -8.29
CA ASN A 603 -26.65 6.51 -7.30
C ASN A 603 -26.35 5.02 -7.11
N ASP A 604 -25.78 4.39 -8.12
CA ASP A 604 -25.65 2.93 -8.22
C ASP A 604 -24.22 2.41 -8.35
N GLY A 605 -23.22 3.30 -8.42
CA GLY A 605 -21.82 2.91 -8.49
C GLY A 605 -21.41 2.24 -9.81
N VAL A 606 -22.28 2.22 -10.82
CA VAL A 606 -21.95 1.61 -12.12
C VAL A 606 -20.98 2.52 -12.87
N GLU A 607 -20.02 1.91 -13.55
CA GLU A 607 -18.99 2.60 -14.33
C GLU A 607 -19.62 3.43 -15.48
N ALA A 608 -19.36 4.73 -15.46
CA ALA A 608 -19.79 5.68 -16.49
C ALA A 608 -18.74 5.83 -17.61
N LEU A 609 -17.45 5.72 -17.27
CA LEU A 609 -16.32 5.85 -18.17
C LEU A 609 -15.08 5.20 -17.53
N ALA A 610 -14.22 4.59 -18.34
CA ALA A 610 -12.86 4.24 -17.96
C ALA A 610 -11.87 4.68 -19.04
N TYR A 611 -10.63 4.97 -18.66
CA TYR A 611 -9.55 5.32 -19.58
C TYR A 611 -8.25 4.61 -19.19
N MET A 612 -7.67 3.87 -20.14
CA MET A 612 -6.36 3.25 -20.03
C MET A 612 -5.31 4.11 -20.75
N PRO A 613 -4.38 4.76 -20.04
CA PRO A 613 -3.26 5.45 -20.67
C PRO A 613 -2.44 4.52 -21.57
N ALA A 614 -1.98 5.00 -22.72
CA ALA A 614 -1.17 4.23 -23.67
C ALA A 614 0.17 3.78 -23.06
N ALA A 615 0.78 4.62 -22.21
CA ALA A 615 1.97 4.25 -21.43
C ALA A 615 1.73 3.01 -20.56
N VAL A 616 0.56 2.90 -19.93
CA VAL A 616 0.18 1.71 -19.16
C VAL A 616 -0.13 0.53 -20.08
N LEU A 617 -0.88 0.73 -21.16
CA LEU A 617 -1.17 -0.32 -22.15
C LEU A 617 0.13 -0.99 -22.64
N SER A 618 1.18 -0.19 -22.87
CA SER A 618 2.48 -0.69 -23.32
C SER A 618 3.28 -1.50 -22.29
N THR A 619 2.90 -1.45 -21.00
CA THR A 619 3.67 -2.04 -19.89
C THR A 619 2.87 -2.98 -18.98
N ILE A 620 1.54 -3.00 -19.11
CA ILE A 620 0.65 -3.82 -18.27
C ILE A 620 0.85 -5.32 -18.50
N HIS A 621 1.22 -5.69 -19.72
CA HIS A 621 1.74 -7.01 -20.05
C HIS A 621 3.27 -7.01 -19.94
N SER A 622 3.82 -7.99 -19.23
CA SER A 622 5.26 -8.14 -19.03
C SER A 622 5.69 -9.60 -19.23
N THR A 623 6.91 -9.81 -19.71
CA THR A 623 7.52 -11.15 -19.74
C THR A 623 8.02 -11.58 -18.36
N THR A 624 8.09 -10.66 -17.40
CA THR A 624 8.33 -10.97 -15.99
C THR A 624 7.01 -11.23 -15.30
N GLY A 625 6.65 -12.51 -15.14
CA GLY A 625 5.34 -12.94 -14.64
C GLY A 625 4.92 -12.37 -13.29
N LYS A 626 5.85 -11.95 -12.42
CA LYS A 626 5.52 -11.34 -11.12
C LYS A 626 4.99 -9.90 -11.24
N VAL A 627 5.25 -9.19 -12.34
CA VAL A 627 4.77 -7.82 -12.62
C VAL A 627 3.80 -7.72 -13.80
N ASP A 628 3.50 -8.84 -14.47
CA ASP A 628 2.46 -8.93 -15.50
C ASP A 628 1.08 -9.04 -14.83
N PHE A 629 0.22 -8.04 -15.02
CA PHE A 629 -1.11 -8.00 -14.41
C PHE A 629 -1.98 -9.23 -14.74
N SER A 630 -1.74 -9.88 -15.89
CA SER A 630 -2.49 -11.05 -16.34
C SER A 630 -1.91 -12.38 -15.84
N SER A 631 -0.69 -12.41 -15.33
CA SER A 631 0.00 -13.64 -14.94
C SER A 631 -0.57 -14.26 -13.66
N PRO A 632 -0.79 -15.59 -13.59
CA PRO A 632 -1.16 -16.30 -12.36
C PRO A 632 -0.18 -16.12 -11.19
N SER A 633 1.06 -15.71 -11.48
CA SER A 633 2.09 -15.40 -10.49
C SER A 633 2.20 -13.89 -10.18
N TYR A 634 1.28 -13.08 -10.69
CA TYR A 634 1.25 -11.63 -10.47
C TYR A 634 1.33 -11.33 -8.98
N SER A 635 2.35 -10.55 -8.63
CA SER A 635 2.66 -10.25 -7.25
C SER A 635 2.38 -8.82 -6.90
N HIS A 636 2.61 -7.88 -7.81
CA HIS A 636 2.06 -6.52 -7.84
C HIS A 636 2.89 -5.65 -8.79
N ASN A 637 2.27 -4.63 -9.37
CA ASN A 637 2.92 -3.47 -9.95
C ASN A 637 1.96 -2.28 -9.86
N LEU A 638 2.49 -1.07 -9.76
CA LEU A 638 1.71 0.15 -9.90
C LEU A 638 1.48 0.48 -11.38
N TYR A 639 0.30 1.02 -11.69
CA TYR A 639 -0.05 1.49 -13.02
C TYR A 639 -0.64 2.90 -13.00
N VAL A 640 -1.95 3.06 -12.79
CA VAL A 640 -2.58 4.39 -12.63
C VAL A 640 -2.77 4.65 -11.14
N ASP A 641 -1.70 5.15 -10.51
CA ASP A 641 -1.62 5.23 -9.05
C ASP A 641 -1.73 6.67 -8.52
N ALA A 642 -1.69 7.69 -9.37
CA ALA A 642 -1.88 9.08 -8.93
C ALA A 642 -3.36 9.46 -8.82
N THR A 643 -3.65 10.38 -7.91
CA THR A 643 -4.93 11.08 -7.86
C THR A 643 -5.12 11.95 -9.12
N PRO A 644 -6.23 11.82 -9.86
CA PRO A 644 -6.57 12.76 -10.92
C PRO A 644 -7.08 14.08 -10.34
N GLY A 645 -6.61 15.20 -10.92
CA GLY A 645 -7.11 16.54 -10.64
C GLY A 645 -8.22 16.93 -11.62
N THR A 646 -9.11 17.82 -11.19
CA THR A 646 -10.23 18.31 -12.02
C THR A 646 -10.37 19.82 -11.93
N GLY A 647 -10.92 20.43 -12.98
CA GLY A 647 -11.27 21.85 -12.95
C GLY A 647 -12.01 22.29 -14.20
N ASP A 648 -12.69 23.43 -14.09
CA ASP A 648 -13.35 24.06 -15.23
C ASP A 648 -12.38 25.02 -15.93
N LEU A 649 -12.46 25.07 -17.25
CA LEU A 649 -11.65 25.95 -18.09
C LEU A 649 -12.43 26.40 -19.33
N TYR A 650 -12.02 27.52 -19.92
CA TYR A 650 -12.69 28.10 -21.08
C TYR A 650 -11.79 28.09 -22.32
N TYR A 651 -12.30 27.50 -23.41
CA TYR A 651 -11.70 27.58 -24.74
C TYR A 651 -12.73 27.27 -25.82
N ASN A 652 -12.45 27.71 -27.06
CA ASN A 652 -13.31 27.51 -28.23
C ASN A 652 -14.76 27.98 -27.99
N GLY A 653 -14.91 29.11 -27.29
CA GLY A 653 -16.21 29.71 -27.02
C GLY A 653 -17.06 29.04 -25.93
N ALA A 654 -16.54 28.04 -25.22
CA ALA A 654 -17.30 27.27 -24.23
C ALA A 654 -16.50 26.95 -22.95
N TRP A 655 -17.24 26.74 -21.87
CA TRP A 655 -16.73 26.17 -20.63
C TRP A 655 -16.74 24.64 -20.72
N HIS A 656 -15.66 24.03 -20.23
CA HIS A 656 -15.48 22.59 -20.14
C HIS A 656 -15.07 22.23 -18.72
N THR A 657 -15.31 20.99 -18.29
CA THR A 657 -14.72 20.40 -17.08
C THR A 657 -13.73 19.33 -17.53
N TRP A 658 -12.44 19.52 -17.21
CA TRP A 658 -11.41 18.52 -17.50
C TRP A 658 -11.01 17.73 -16.26
N LEU A 659 -10.60 16.49 -16.52
CA LEU A 659 -9.86 15.63 -15.60
C LEU A 659 -8.44 15.46 -16.14
N VAL A 660 -7.43 15.63 -15.29
CA VAL A 660 -6.02 15.46 -15.66
C VAL A 660 -5.32 14.60 -14.61
N GLY A 661 -4.56 13.59 -15.05
CA GLY A 661 -3.85 12.70 -14.13
C GLY A 661 -2.45 12.34 -14.59
N GLY A 662 -1.62 11.94 -13.62
CA GLY A 662 -0.36 11.23 -13.85
C GLY A 662 -0.51 9.74 -13.54
N LEU A 663 0.61 9.01 -13.55
CA LEU A 663 0.67 7.57 -13.24
C LEU A 663 1.14 7.26 -11.82
N GLY A 664 1.58 8.27 -11.04
CA GLY A 664 2.13 8.02 -9.70
C GLY A 664 3.40 7.17 -9.79
N GLY A 665 3.45 6.06 -9.04
CA GLY A 665 4.57 5.11 -9.09
C GLY A 665 4.55 4.15 -10.28
N GLY A 666 3.51 4.20 -11.11
CA GLY A 666 3.26 3.21 -12.16
C GLY A 666 3.74 3.56 -13.57
N GLY A 667 3.48 2.64 -14.50
CA GLY A 667 3.84 2.79 -15.94
C GLY A 667 5.25 2.31 -16.31
N ASN A 668 5.90 1.53 -15.44
CA ASN A 668 7.26 1.02 -15.64
C ASN A 668 7.25 -0.48 -15.99
N ALA A 669 7.93 -0.86 -17.08
CA ALA A 669 7.96 -2.23 -17.59
C ALA A 669 8.63 -3.26 -16.66
N ALA A 670 9.59 -2.80 -15.84
CA ALA A 670 10.34 -3.64 -14.90
C ALA A 670 9.74 -3.67 -13.49
N GLY A 671 8.53 -3.14 -13.32
CA GLY A 671 7.92 -2.96 -12.01
C GLY A 671 8.18 -1.57 -11.43
N THR A 672 7.74 -1.39 -10.19
CA THR A 672 7.76 -0.11 -9.50
C THR A 672 9.18 0.33 -9.09
N ILE A 673 9.45 1.63 -9.16
CA ILE A 673 10.75 2.22 -8.78
C ILE A 673 10.69 2.71 -7.32
N ALA A 674 11.54 2.13 -6.47
CA ALA A 674 11.56 2.37 -5.02
C ALA A 674 12.88 3.00 -4.51
N ASP A 675 13.61 3.67 -5.39
CA ASP A 675 14.87 4.35 -5.07
C ASP A 675 14.91 5.75 -5.68
N SER A 676 15.87 6.58 -5.28
CA SER A 676 16.00 7.96 -5.77
C SER A 676 16.95 8.12 -6.97
N THR A 677 17.52 7.06 -7.51
CA THR A 677 18.62 7.10 -8.51
C THR A 677 18.21 6.59 -9.89
N THR A 678 17.28 5.63 -9.95
CA THR A 678 16.74 5.04 -11.17
C THR A 678 15.93 6.10 -11.93
N SER A 679 16.00 6.11 -13.26
CA SER A 679 15.18 7.03 -14.06
C SER A 679 13.83 6.38 -14.40
N ALA A 680 12.75 7.12 -14.21
CA ALA A 680 11.40 6.73 -14.58
C ALA A 680 10.98 7.40 -15.91
N SER A 681 9.96 6.84 -16.56
CA SER A 681 9.25 7.51 -17.66
C SER A 681 7.94 8.07 -17.14
N GLY A 682 7.81 9.40 -17.12
CA GLY A 682 6.60 10.07 -16.70
C GLY A 682 5.54 10.15 -17.80
N THR A 683 4.28 10.31 -17.40
CA THR A 683 3.13 10.51 -18.29
C THR A 683 2.09 11.38 -17.62
N ILE A 684 1.48 12.28 -18.40
CA ILE A 684 0.29 13.07 -18.05
C ILE A 684 -0.77 12.83 -19.13
N TYR A 685 -2.03 12.67 -18.71
CA TYR A 685 -3.18 12.57 -19.60
C TYR A 685 -4.26 13.57 -19.21
N ALA A 686 -5.12 13.93 -20.16
CA ALA A 686 -6.28 14.79 -19.92
C ALA A 686 -7.54 14.23 -20.62
N LEU A 687 -8.68 14.32 -19.94
CA LEU A 687 -10.00 13.92 -20.41
C LEU A 687 -10.99 15.09 -20.27
N ASP A 688 -11.88 15.24 -21.25
CA ASP A 688 -13.07 16.08 -21.12
C ASP A 688 -14.19 15.27 -20.46
N ILE A 689 -14.60 15.71 -19.27
CA ILE A 689 -15.63 15.07 -18.46
C ILE A 689 -16.83 15.99 -18.24
N THR A 690 -17.03 16.95 -19.14
CA THR A 690 -18.06 17.99 -18.99
C THR A 690 -19.47 17.41 -18.85
N ASP A 691 -19.81 16.41 -19.67
CA ASP A 691 -21.15 15.82 -19.69
C ASP A 691 -21.10 14.28 -19.67
N PRO A 692 -21.34 13.64 -18.50
CA PRO A 692 -21.39 12.19 -18.39
C PRO A 692 -22.45 11.48 -19.25
N THR A 693 -23.48 12.21 -19.71
CA THR A 693 -24.50 11.62 -20.60
C THR A 693 -23.97 11.37 -22.00
N GLN A 694 -22.89 12.05 -22.40
CA GLN A 694 -22.25 11.91 -23.71
C GLN A 694 -21.14 10.86 -23.73
N PHE A 695 -20.80 10.23 -22.60
CA PHE A 695 -19.72 9.24 -22.56
C PHE A 695 -20.05 8.03 -23.45
N SER A 696 -19.19 7.77 -24.44
CA SER A 696 -19.28 6.66 -25.37
C SER A 696 -17.89 6.31 -25.92
N GLU A 697 -17.68 5.08 -26.38
CA GLU A 697 -16.49 4.74 -27.16
C GLU A 697 -16.51 5.42 -28.53
N GLY A 698 -17.69 5.64 -29.11
CA GLY A 698 -17.86 6.24 -30.44
C GLY A 698 -17.39 7.69 -30.57
N ASN A 699 -17.25 8.42 -29.45
CA ASN A 699 -16.77 9.81 -29.42
C ASN A 699 -15.45 9.96 -28.65
N ALA A 700 -14.66 8.90 -28.51
CA ALA A 700 -13.37 8.88 -27.82
C ALA A 700 -12.44 10.04 -28.20
N GLY A 701 -12.40 10.41 -29.49
CA GLY A 701 -11.56 11.50 -29.99
C GLY A 701 -11.92 12.90 -29.47
N SER A 702 -13.13 13.08 -28.92
CA SER A 702 -13.55 14.30 -28.24
C SER A 702 -13.35 14.24 -26.72
N LEU A 703 -13.41 13.04 -26.14
CA LEU A 703 -13.30 12.84 -24.69
C LEU A 703 -11.83 12.77 -24.24
N VAL A 704 -10.93 12.20 -25.03
CA VAL A 704 -9.50 12.14 -24.68
C VAL A 704 -8.77 13.34 -25.28
N ILE A 705 -8.42 14.29 -24.42
CA ILE A 705 -7.79 15.56 -24.81
C ILE A 705 -6.33 15.37 -25.25
N GLY A 706 -5.63 14.40 -24.65
CA GLY A 706 -4.27 14.03 -25.01
C GLY A 706 -3.54 13.23 -23.93
N GLU A 707 -2.42 12.64 -24.34
CA GLU A 707 -1.46 11.95 -23.47
C GLU A 707 -0.04 12.38 -23.87
N TRP A 708 0.75 12.79 -22.87
CA TRP A 708 2.12 13.29 -23.05
C TRP A 708 3.05 12.53 -22.11
N SER A 709 4.01 11.81 -22.68
CA SER A 709 5.01 11.05 -21.94
C SER A 709 6.38 11.73 -22.01
N SER A 710 7.36 11.24 -21.24
CA SER A 710 8.74 11.73 -21.31
C SER A 710 9.34 11.67 -22.73
N SER A 711 8.82 10.81 -23.61
CA SER A 711 9.28 10.68 -25.00
C SER A 711 8.52 11.56 -25.99
N SER A 712 7.27 11.93 -25.73
CA SER A 712 6.43 12.73 -26.64
C SER A 712 6.28 14.20 -26.24
N LEU A 713 6.53 14.55 -24.97
CA LEU A 713 6.31 15.90 -24.45
C LEU A 713 7.40 16.88 -24.93
N THR A 714 6.97 17.95 -25.57
CA THR A 714 7.80 19.08 -26.03
C THR A 714 7.35 20.38 -25.36
N CYS A 715 8.29 21.31 -25.13
CA CYS A 715 8.01 22.60 -24.49
C CYS A 715 8.49 23.74 -25.38
N ALA A 716 7.81 24.88 -25.27
CA ALA A 716 8.15 26.09 -26.00
C ALA A 716 9.47 26.74 -25.54
N ASN A 717 9.85 26.55 -24.26
CA ASN A 717 11.01 27.23 -23.67
C ASN A 717 12.21 26.31 -23.37
N VAL A 718 12.03 24.98 -23.38
CA VAL A 718 13.07 24.01 -23.04
C VAL A 718 13.08 22.86 -24.05
N THR A 719 14.21 22.70 -24.76
CA THR A 719 14.43 21.56 -25.66
C THR A 719 14.47 20.25 -24.87
N ASN A 720 13.85 19.19 -25.41
CA ASN A 720 13.76 17.87 -24.77
C ASN A 720 13.17 17.90 -23.35
N CYS A 721 12.22 18.81 -23.08
CA CYS A 721 11.70 18.98 -21.72
C CYS A 721 11.00 17.72 -21.16
N GLY A 722 10.56 16.79 -22.00
CA GLY A 722 10.06 15.48 -21.56
C GLY A 722 11.06 14.70 -20.67
N GLN A 723 12.37 14.97 -20.76
CA GLN A 723 13.38 14.37 -19.88
C GLN A 723 13.35 14.88 -18.44
N TYR A 724 12.60 15.95 -18.16
CA TYR A 724 12.32 16.42 -16.81
C TYR A 724 11.01 15.85 -16.25
N LEU A 725 10.18 15.22 -17.08
CA LEU A 725 8.97 14.53 -16.64
C LEU A 725 9.34 13.16 -16.08
N GLY A 726 9.00 12.91 -14.82
CA GLY A 726 9.15 11.62 -14.15
C GLY A 726 7.82 11.10 -13.58
N ASN A 727 7.90 10.24 -12.58
CA ASN A 727 6.75 9.66 -11.89
C ASN A 727 5.90 10.77 -11.25
N THR A 728 4.79 11.13 -11.90
CA THR A 728 3.98 12.27 -11.49
C THR A 728 2.95 11.83 -10.45
N TYR A 729 3.35 11.90 -9.19
CA TYR A 729 2.50 11.64 -8.02
C TYR A 729 1.55 12.80 -7.69
N GLY A 730 1.94 14.03 -8.04
CA GLY A 730 1.16 15.21 -7.74
C GLY A 730 -0.15 15.32 -8.51
N THR A 731 -1.20 15.78 -7.84
CA THR A 731 -2.48 16.10 -8.46
C THR A 731 -2.36 17.37 -9.31
N PRO A 732 -2.56 17.32 -10.64
CA PRO A 732 -2.55 18.51 -11.48
C PRO A 732 -3.66 19.51 -11.10
N VAL A 733 -3.41 20.81 -11.27
CA VAL A 733 -4.37 21.87 -10.92
C VAL A 733 -4.67 22.72 -12.15
N ILE A 734 -5.95 22.94 -12.44
CA ILE A 734 -6.40 23.76 -13.57
C ILE A 734 -6.71 25.18 -13.08
N ARG A 735 -6.03 26.21 -13.61
CA ARG A 735 -6.19 27.61 -13.18
C ARG A 735 -6.05 28.59 -14.33
N ARG A 736 -6.60 29.79 -14.12
CA ARG A 736 -6.45 30.94 -15.01
C ARG A 736 -5.15 31.68 -14.70
N LEU A 737 -4.42 32.12 -15.73
CA LEU A 737 -3.15 32.86 -15.60
C LEU A 737 -3.24 34.28 -16.20
N HIS A 738 -2.30 35.16 -15.86
CA HIS A 738 -2.27 36.57 -16.29
C HIS A 738 -2.09 36.79 -17.80
N ASN A 739 -1.72 35.74 -18.55
CA ASN A 739 -1.58 35.82 -20.01
C ASN A 739 -2.90 35.69 -20.78
N GLY A 740 -4.04 35.64 -20.10
CA GLY A 740 -5.34 35.47 -20.76
C GLY A 740 -5.77 34.02 -20.95
N MET A 741 -4.96 33.03 -20.55
CA MET A 741 -5.20 31.61 -20.83
C MET A 741 -5.46 30.79 -19.58
N TRP A 742 -6.23 29.72 -19.75
CA TRP A 742 -6.31 28.64 -18.78
C TRP A 742 -5.09 27.73 -18.90
N ALA A 743 -4.68 27.16 -17.78
CA ALA A 743 -3.51 26.30 -17.71
C ALA A 743 -3.74 25.11 -16.78
N VAL A 744 -3.06 24.00 -17.10
CA VAL A 744 -2.86 22.88 -16.19
C VAL A 744 -1.45 22.98 -15.61
N LEU A 745 -1.37 23.02 -14.29
CA LEU A 745 -0.15 23.22 -13.51
C LEU A 745 0.18 21.94 -12.74
N PHE A 746 1.41 21.43 -12.85
CA PHE A 746 1.83 20.22 -12.15
C PHE A 746 3.35 20.16 -11.93
N GLY A 747 3.75 19.53 -10.84
CA GLY A 747 5.16 19.24 -10.55
C GLY A 747 5.71 18.17 -11.48
N ASN A 748 7.02 18.20 -11.73
CA ASN A 748 7.66 17.30 -12.69
C ASN A 748 7.76 15.83 -12.25
N GLY A 749 7.41 15.54 -10.99
CA GLY A 749 7.42 14.19 -10.45
C GLY A 749 8.81 13.70 -10.06
N TYR A 750 8.86 12.46 -9.57
CA TYR A 750 10.09 11.85 -9.08
C TYR A 750 10.87 11.17 -10.20
N ASN A 751 12.18 10.99 -9.98
CA ASN A 751 13.01 10.10 -10.81
C ASN A 751 13.04 10.48 -12.30
N SER A 752 12.84 11.75 -12.66
CA SER A 752 13.01 12.20 -14.04
C SER A 752 14.44 11.93 -14.54
N LYS A 753 14.63 11.78 -15.86
CA LYS A 753 15.95 11.47 -16.43
C LYS A 753 16.99 12.52 -16.05
N ASN A 754 16.65 13.80 -16.16
CA ASN A 754 17.54 14.90 -15.75
C ASN A 754 17.62 15.04 -14.22
N GLY A 755 16.58 14.62 -13.49
CA GLY A 755 16.60 14.51 -12.04
C GLY A 755 16.64 15.83 -11.28
N THR A 756 16.28 16.95 -11.92
CA THR A 756 16.05 18.23 -11.24
C THR A 756 14.58 18.41 -10.87
N ALA A 757 14.30 19.27 -9.88
CA ALA A 757 12.96 19.69 -9.51
C ALA A 757 12.45 20.84 -10.42
N GLY A 758 11.17 20.85 -10.77
CA GLY A 758 10.58 21.95 -11.54
C GLY A 758 9.07 21.88 -11.73
N LEU A 759 8.52 22.93 -12.37
CA LEU A 759 7.10 23.11 -12.64
C LEU A 759 6.82 22.99 -14.14
N PHE A 760 5.82 22.20 -14.51
CA PHE A 760 5.22 22.23 -15.83
C PHE A 760 3.96 23.11 -15.84
N VAL A 761 3.81 23.86 -16.94
CA VAL A 761 2.63 24.67 -17.25
C VAL A 761 2.15 24.31 -18.64
N MET A 762 0.98 23.67 -18.74
CA MET A 762 0.31 23.42 -20.02
C MET A 762 -0.75 24.49 -20.26
N LEU A 763 -0.48 25.44 -21.15
CA LEU A 763 -1.44 26.45 -21.57
C LEU A 763 -2.45 25.88 -22.56
N VAL A 764 -3.70 26.32 -22.44
CA VAL A 764 -4.79 26.02 -23.38
C VAL A 764 -5.16 27.29 -24.11
N ASP A 765 -4.96 27.30 -25.42
CA ASP A 765 -5.30 28.44 -26.27
C ASP A 765 -6.83 28.69 -26.25
N PRO A 766 -7.30 29.90 -25.91
CA PRO A 766 -8.72 30.16 -25.71
C PRO A 766 -9.52 30.09 -27.02
N SER A 767 -8.89 30.22 -28.18
CA SER A 767 -9.59 30.18 -29.48
C SER A 767 -9.70 28.77 -30.06
N SER A 768 -8.63 27.99 -29.96
CA SER A 768 -8.47 26.69 -30.65
C SER A 768 -8.45 25.49 -29.71
N GLY A 769 -8.21 25.70 -28.41
CA GLY A 769 -7.94 24.62 -27.46
C GLY A 769 -6.57 23.95 -27.64
N ALA A 770 -5.67 24.52 -28.46
CA ALA A 770 -4.32 24.02 -28.63
C ALA A 770 -3.53 24.05 -27.31
N LYS A 771 -2.69 23.04 -27.08
CA LYS A 771 -1.95 22.87 -25.83
C LYS A 771 -0.48 23.19 -26.04
N THR A 772 0.08 24.06 -25.20
CA THR A 772 1.51 24.43 -25.25
C THR A 772 2.14 24.27 -23.87
N PHE A 773 3.22 23.49 -23.77
CA PHE A 773 3.91 23.26 -22.50
C PHE A 773 5.08 24.22 -22.31
N TYR A 774 5.28 24.61 -21.05
CA TYR A 774 6.46 25.29 -20.54
C TYR A 774 7.00 24.49 -19.35
N TYR A 775 8.33 24.50 -19.19
CA TYR A 775 9.00 23.90 -18.03
C TYR A 775 9.91 24.93 -17.34
N PHE A 776 9.76 25.06 -16.03
CA PHE A 776 10.57 25.96 -15.20
C PHE A 776 11.43 25.13 -14.26
N ASP A 777 12.72 25.03 -14.60
CA ASP A 777 13.72 24.25 -13.86
C ASP A 777 14.26 25.06 -12.68
N THR A 778 14.31 24.43 -11.51
CA THR A 778 14.99 25.01 -10.33
C THR A 778 16.51 24.90 -10.42
N GLY A 779 17.02 23.96 -11.24
CA GLY A 779 18.44 23.60 -11.32
C GLY A 779 18.94 22.84 -10.09
N TYR A 780 18.06 22.27 -9.27
CA TYR A 780 18.39 21.42 -8.12
C TYR A 780 18.10 19.96 -8.45
N GLY A 781 19.15 19.19 -8.74
CA GLY A 781 19.13 17.74 -8.97
C GLY A 781 20.34 17.07 -8.32
N ALA A 782 20.74 15.88 -8.79
CA ALA A 782 21.74 15.02 -8.11
C ALA A 782 23.02 15.70 -7.58
N ALA A 783 23.56 16.68 -8.30
CA ALA A 783 24.75 17.43 -7.88
C ALA A 783 24.53 18.32 -6.63
N LYS A 784 23.28 18.59 -6.27
CA LYS A 784 22.86 19.41 -5.13
C LYS A 784 22.05 18.60 -4.10
N ASP A 785 22.17 17.26 -4.11
CA ASP A 785 21.55 16.41 -3.10
C ASP A 785 22.15 16.73 -1.71
N PRO A 786 21.34 17.24 -0.76
CA PRO A 786 21.83 17.64 0.56
C PRO A 786 22.30 16.46 1.42
N THR A 787 21.96 15.22 1.04
CA THR A 787 22.44 14.00 1.70
C THR A 787 23.78 13.49 1.14
N GLY A 788 24.23 14.05 0.01
CA GLY A 788 25.45 13.63 -0.68
C GLY A 788 25.35 12.26 -1.37
N LYS A 789 24.15 11.69 -1.51
CA LYS A 789 23.92 10.37 -2.12
C LYS A 789 23.73 10.41 -3.63
N GLY A 790 23.65 11.60 -4.22
CA GLY A 790 23.43 11.78 -5.66
C GLY A 790 22.02 11.38 -6.11
N GLY A 791 21.03 11.47 -5.22
CA GLY A 791 19.63 11.20 -5.54
C GLY A 791 19.07 12.21 -6.54
N LYS A 792 18.08 11.81 -7.33
CA LYS A 792 17.29 12.67 -8.20
C LYS A 792 16.29 13.45 -7.34
N ASN A 793 16.11 14.72 -7.67
CA ASN A 793 15.10 15.58 -7.07
C ASN A 793 13.81 15.54 -7.89
N GLY A 794 12.77 16.20 -7.39
CA GLY A 794 11.48 16.32 -8.07
C GLY A 794 10.47 17.08 -7.22
N ILE A 795 9.51 17.74 -7.89
CA ILE A 795 8.33 18.31 -7.25
C ILE A 795 7.16 17.36 -7.49
N ALA A 796 6.56 16.85 -6.41
CA ALA A 796 5.28 16.12 -6.52
C ALA A 796 4.12 17.12 -6.63
N TYR A 797 3.74 17.74 -5.51
CA TYR A 797 2.55 18.59 -5.43
C TYR A 797 2.88 20.08 -5.53
N ILE A 798 1.95 20.84 -6.11
CA ILE A 798 2.04 22.29 -6.27
C ILE A 798 0.85 22.99 -5.62
N THR A 799 1.04 24.26 -5.27
CA THR A 799 0.01 25.13 -4.70
C THR A 799 0.01 26.48 -5.42
N PRO A 800 -0.93 26.69 -6.37
CA PRO A 800 -1.16 28.01 -6.97
C PRO A 800 -1.75 28.94 -5.91
N ALA A 801 -1.28 30.18 -5.84
CA ALA A 801 -1.74 31.24 -4.96
C ALA A 801 -2.33 32.39 -5.78
N ASP A 802 -3.44 32.92 -5.27
CA ASP A 802 -4.22 34.05 -5.74
C ASP A 802 -4.27 35.03 -4.55
N LEU A 803 -3.42 36.06 -4.62
CA LEU A 803 -3.06 36.94 -3.52
C LEU A 803 -3.97 38.16 -3.43
N ASP A 804 -4.71 38.49 -4.48
CA ASP A 804 -5.65 39.62 -4.55
C ASP A 804 -7.12 39.21 -4.72
N GLY A 805 -7.40 37.93 -4.92
CA GLY A 805 -8.74 37.33 -4.91
C GLY A 805 -9.48 37.45 -6.23
N ASP A 806 -8.79 37.66 -7.36
CA ASP A 806 -9.39 37.83 -8.68
C ASP A 806 -9.57 36.51 -9.48
N HIS A 807 -9.19 35.37 -8.87
CA HIS A 807 -9.20 34.02 -9.46
C HIS A 807 -8.14 33.74 -10.53
N ILE A 808 -7.14 34.61 -10.65
CA ILE A 808 -5.96 34.43 -11.48
C ILE A 808 -4.79 34.00 -10.57
N THR A 809 -3.93 33.12 -11.07
CA THR A 809 -2.76 32.66 -10.30
C THR A 809 -1.58 33.61 -10.46
N ASP A 810 -1.12 34.15 -9.33
CA ASP A 810 0.05 35.03 -9.26
C ASP A 810 1.34 34.23 -9.12
N TYR A 811 1.34 33.34 -8.12
CA TYR A 811 2.50 32.55 -7.72
C TYR A 811 2.14 31.07 -7.59
N VAL A 812 3.11 30.20 -7.81
CA VAL A 812 2.99 28.78 -7.47
C VAL A 812 4.04 28.42 -6.44
N TYR A 813 3.63 27.80 -5.34
CA TYR A 813 4.52 27.31 -4.29
C TYR A 813 4.60 25.79 -4.31
N ALA A 814 5.78 25.25 -4.03
CA ALA A 814 6.00 23.81 -4.01
C ALA A 814 7.17 23.41 -3.11
N GLY A 815 7.11 22.21 -2.56
CA GLY A 815 8.25 21.55 -1.93
C GLY A 815 8.88 20.52 -2.87
N ASP A 816 10.17 20.23 -2.68
CA ASP A 816 10.87 19.18 -3.42
C ASP A 816 11.43 18.05 -2.52
N LEU A 817 11.89 16.97 -3.15
CA LEU A 817 12.47 15.81 -2.45
C LEU A 817 13.76 16.10 -1.69
N PHE A 818 14.39 17.25 -1.92
CA PHE A 818 15.56 17.68 -1.15
C PHE A 818 15.20 18.55 0.05
N GLY A 819 13.91 18.84 0.24
CA GLY A 819 13.43 19.65 1.35
C GLY A 819 13.52 21.15 1.08
N ASN A 820 13.56 21.56 -0.19
CA ASN A 820 13.51 22.96 -0.58
C ASN A 820 12.07 23.41 -0.82
N VAL A 821 11.79 24.66 -0.47
CA VAL A 821 10.52 25.34 -0.78
C VAL A 821 10.77 26.36 -1.88
N TRP A 822 10.01 26.25 -2.97
CA TRP A 822 10.13 27.07 -4.16
C TRP A 822 8.91 27.97 -4.36
N ARG A 823 9.14 29.15 -4.94
CA ARG A 823 8.11 30.04 -5.48
C ARG A 823 8.40 30.29 -6.96
N PHE A 824 7.41 30.02 -7.80
CA PHE A 824 7.40 30.33 -9.22
C PHE A 824 6.55 31.59 -9.44
N ASP A 825 7.07 32.57 -10.16
CA ASP A 825 6.42 33.82 -10.52
C ASP A 825 5.70 33.69 -11.86
N LEU A 826 4.37 33.76 -11.83
CA LEU A 826 3.49 33.73 -12.99
C LEU A 826 2.77 35.07 -13.22
N THR A 827 3.17 36.15 -12.51
CA THR A 827 2.49 37.46 -12.55
C THR A 827 2.58 38.20 -13.89
N ALA A 828 3.50 37.78 -14.76
CA ALA A 828 3.68 38.39 -16.08
C ALA A 828 2.60 37.94 -17.07
N ALA A 829 2.11 38.86 -17.90
CA ALA A 829 1.19 38.55 -19.00
C ALA A 829 1.83 37.72 -20.13
N THR A 830 3.16 37.56 -20.15
CA THR A 830 3.89 36.81 -21.16
C THR A 830 4.56 35.59 -20.55
N ALA A 831 4.24 34.39 -21.06
CA ALA A 831 4.71 33.12 -20.50
C ALA A 831 6.24 32.97 -20.46
N SER A 832 6.97 33.59 -21.39
CA SER A 832 8.44 33.57 -21.41
C SER A 832 9.09 34.45 -20.34
N SER A 833 8.32 35.31 -19.65
CA SER A 833 8.79 36.15 -18.54
C SER A 833 8.51 35.55 -17.17
N TRP A 834 7.82 34.40 -17.12
CA TRP A 834 7.67 33.62 -15.90
C TRP A 834 9.01 33.06 -15.46
N SER A 835 9.18 32.88 -14.15
CA SER A 835 10.48 32.50 -13.59
C SER A 835 10.37 31.77 -12.26
N VAL A 836 11.48 31.17 -11.86
CA VAL A 836 11.71 30.67 -10.50
C VAL A 836 12.99 31.31 -10.00
N ALA A 837 13.05 31.62 -8.70
CA ALA A 837 14.26 32.15 -8.10
C ALA A 837 15.43 31.15 -8.25
N SER A 838 16.66 31.64 -8.33
CA SER A 838 17.87 30.79 -8.46
C SER A 838 18.21 30.03 -7.16
N SER A 839 17.53 30.35 -6.06
CA SER A 839 17.68 29.72 -4.76
C SER A 839 16.30 29.56 -4.11
N PRO A 840 16.11 28.52 -3.28
CA PRO A 840 14.82 28.29 -2.64
C PRO A 840 14.50 29.36 -1.61
N LEU A 841 13.20 29.54 -1.33
CA LEU A 841 12.74 30.39 -0.23
C LEU A 841 13.25 29.88 1.12
N PHE A 842 13.35 28.56 1.25
CA PHE A 842 13.82 27.87 2.45
C PHE A 842 14.29 26.45 2.12
N SER A 843 15.25 25.95 2.87
CA SER A 843 15.68 24.55 2.83
C SER A 843 15.65 23.95 4.24
N THR A 844 15.09 22.74 4.35
CA THR A 844 15.05 21.98 5.61
C THR A 844 16.43 21.42 5.97
N THR A 845 16.53 20.74 7.10
CA THR A 845 17.71 19.91 7.39
C THR A 845 17.82 18.77 6.37
N ALA A 846 19.04 18.34 6.04
CA ALA A 846 19.28 17.21 5.15
C ALA A 846 18.52 15.95 5.61
N GLY A 847 17.92 15.21 4.67
CA GLY A 847 17.12 14.02 4.96
C GLY A 847 15.64 14.30 5.29
N GLN A 848 15.16 15.53 5.10
CA GLN A 848 13.76 15.92 5.30
C GLN A 848 13.07 16.27 3.96
N PRO A 849 12.76 15.27 3.11
CA PRO A 849 12.08 15.49 1.83
C PRO A 849 10.69 16.10 2.03
N ILE A 850 10.21 16.89 1.05
CA ILE A 850 8.81 17.36 1.00
C ILE A 850 8.11 16.60 -0.13
N SER A 851 7.36 15.56 0.22
CA SER A 851 6.61 14.72 -0.73
C SER A 851 5.11 15.07 -0.82
N SER A 852 4.65 16.02 -0.01
CA SER A 852 3.25 16.44 0.09
C SER A 852 3.08 17.91 -0.32
N LYS A 853 1.83 18.32 -0.51
CA LYS A 853 1.44 19.70 -0.84
C LYS A 853 1.85 20.68 0.26
N VAL A 854 2.23 21.90 -0.13
CA VAL A 854 2.40 23.02 0.80
C VAL A 854 1.08 23.81 0.95
N VAL A 855 0.74 24.22 2.17
CA VAL A 855 -0.36 25.16 2.45
C VAL A 855 0.19 26.58 2.38
N VAL A 856 -0.49 27.47 1.66
CA VAL A 856 -0.14 28.90 1.59
C VAL A 856 -1.29 29.70 2.21
N ALA A 857 -0.96 30.57 3.16
CA ALA A 857 -1.95 31.33 3.91
C ALA A 857 -1.50 32.79 4.12
N SER A 858 -2.47 33.70 4.11
CA SER A 858 -2.33 35.08 4.57
C SER A 858 -2.55 35.11 6.08
N VAL A 859 -1.52 35.46 6.84
CA VAL A 859 -1.55 35.53 8.30
C VAL A 859 -1.56 37.01 8.70
N PRO A 860 -2.63 37.50 9.34
CA PRO A 860 -2.71 38.88 9.82
C PRO A 860 -1.53 39.26 10.71
N ASP A 861 -1.05 40.49 10.58
CA ASP A 861 -0.09 41.04 11.52
C ASP A 861 -0.83 41.49 12.79
N THR A 862 -0.43 40.93 13.93
CA THR A 862 -1.12 41.20 15.21
C THR A 862 -0.80 42.59 15.78
N ALA A 863 0.15 43.33 15.19
CA ALA A 863 0.45 44.73 15.50
C ALA A 863 -0.25 45.73 14.55
N GLY A 864 -1.15 45.26 13.66
CA GLY A 864 -1.94 46.11 12.78
C GLY A 864 -1.29 46.49 11.45
N GLY A 865 -0.19 45.83 11.06
CA GLY A 865 0.45 45.98 9.75
C GLY A 865 -0.16 45.11 8.63
N ASN A 866 0.47 45.14 7.46
CA ASN A 866 0.11 44.27 6.34
C ASN A 866 0.25 42.78 6.72
N PRO A 867 -0.61 41.87 6.21
CA PRO A 867 -0.52 40.45 6.48
C PRO A 867 0.76 39.81 5.91
N ARG A 868 1.12 38.61 6.37
CA ARG A 868 2.25 37.81 5.89
C ARG A 868 1.78 36.61 5.08
N VAL A 869 2.48 36.28 4.00
CA VAL A 869 2.28 35.01 3.29
C VAL A 869 3.10 33.93 3.99
N VAL A 870 2.45 32.97 4.65
CA VAL A 870 3.09 31.82 5.31
C VAL A 870 2.88 30.56 4.48
N VAL A 871 3.97 29.86 4.20
CA VAL A 871 4.02 28.57 3.50
C VAL A 871 4.29 27.47 4.54
N ALA A 872 3.28 26.65 4.82
CA ALA A 872 3.35 25.57 5.80
C ALA A 872 3.31 24.18 5.16
N PHE A 873 4.09 23.25 5.71
CA PHE A 873 4.30 21.93 5.12
C PHE A 873 4.82 20.93 6.14
N GLY A 874 4.68 19.64 5.85
CA GLY A 874 5.31 18.55 6.59
C GLY A 874 6.37 17.86 5.77
N THR A 875 7.39 17.30 6.43
CA THR A 875 8.46 16.54 5.76
C THR A 875 8.26 15.04 5.95
N GLY A 876 8.66 14.27 4.94
CA GLY A 876 8.46 12.83 4.88
C GLY A 876 8.50 12.34 3.43
N LEU A 877 8.75 11.05 3.26
CA LEU A 877 8.71 10.39 1.97
C LEU A 877 8.34 8.93 2.18
N SER A 878 7.46 8.43 1.33
CA SER A 878 7.26 6.99 1.16
C SER A 878 7.55 6.65 -0.30
N LEU A 879 8.43 5.68 -0.48
CA LEU A 879 8.64 5.00 -1.75
C LEU A 879 7.96 3.64 -1.67
N PRO A 880 7.31 3.20 -2.76
CA PRO A 880 6.58 1.94 -2.80
C PRO A 880 7.50 0.73 -2.55
N ALA A 881 6.93 -0.40 -2.13
CA ALA A 881 7.66 -1.65 -2.05
C ALA A 881 7.99 -2.20 -3.45
N THR A 882 9.05 -3.00 -3.56
CA THR A 882 9.35 -3.79 -4.75
C THR A 882 9.13 -5.27 -4.46
N LEU A 883 9.34 -6.14 -5.46
CA LEU A 883 9.29 -7.60 -5.26
C LEU A 883 10.30 -8.09 -4.19
N THR A 884 11.39 -7.36 -3.97
CA THR A 884 12.54 -7.79 -3.16
C THR A 884 12.87 -6.88 -1.99
N SER A 885 12.17 -5.75 -1.83
CA SER A 885 12.44 -4.78 -0.76
C SER A 885 11.15 -4.16 -0.26
N ALA A 886 11.05 -4.00 1.06
CA ALA A 886 9.94 -3.29 1.68
C ALA A 886 9.81 -1.84 1.19
N ALA A 887 8.63 -1.24 1.43
CA ALA A 887 8.43 0.19 1.22
C ALA A 887 9.48 0.98 2.01
N ALA A 888 10.12 1.94 1.35
CA ALA A 888 11.17 2.74 1.95
C ALA A 888 10.60 4.07 2.46
N TYR A 889 11.06 4.47 3.64
CA TYR A 889 10.63 5.69 4.31
C TYR A 889 11.82 6.59 4.63
N ALA A 890 11.57 7.87 4.92
CA ALA A 890 12.63 8.75 5.37
C ALA A 890 13.26 8.23 6.68
N THR A 891 14.59 8.11 6.72
CA THR A 891 15.33 7.51 7.83
C THR A 891 15.93 8.53 8.81
N SER A 892 15.46 9.77 8.76
CA SER A 892 15.90 10.85 9.65
C SER A 892 14.71 11.55 10.31
N SER A 893 14.97 12.32 11.38
CA SER A 893 13.93 13.07 12.07
C SER A 893 13.19 14.01 11.11
N GLN A 894 11.86 13.96 11.11
CA GLN A 894 10.99 14.80 10.29
C GLN A 894 10.31 15.89 11.13
N ALA A 895 9.71 16.88 10.46
CA ALA A 895 9.09 18.01 11.13
C ALA A 895 7.96 18.64 10.31
N LEU A 896 7.11 19.40 11.01
CA LEU A 896 6.19 20.37 10.41
C LEU A 896 6.85 21.75 10.44
N TYR A 897 6.60 22.55 9.41
CA TYR A 897 7.17 23.87 9.22
C TYR A 897 6.11 24.87 8.78
N GLY A 898 6.32 26.13 9.13
CA GLY A 898 5.68 27.28 8.51
C GLY A 898 6.72 28.36 8.28
N VAL A 899 6.85 28.83 7.05
CA VAL A 899 7.89 29.77 6.62
C VAL A 899 7.25 30.99 5.98
N TRP A 900 7.66 32.18 6.40
CA TRP A 900 7.19 33.43 5.80
C TRP A 900 7.92 33.71 4.49
N ASP A 901 7.14 33.90 3.42
CA ASP A 901 7.60 34.56 2.21
C ASP A 901 7.72 36.06 2.45
N TRP A 902 8.92 36.45 2.89
CA TRP A 902 9.26 37.83 3.25
C TRP A 902 9.49 38.73 2.02
N ASN A 903 9.63 38.18 0.82
CA ASN A 903 10.03 38.92 -0.36
C ASN A 903 8.82 39.26 -1.24
N MET A 904 8.02 40.21 -0.75
CA MET A 904 6.77 40.66 -1.39
C MET A 904 6.90 42.05 -2.04
N SER A 905 8.11 42.60 -2.14
CA SER A 905 8.31 43.97 -2.67
C SER A 905 7.91 44.08 -4.14
N ALA A 906 8.21 43.07 -4.97
CA ALA A 906 7.82 43.05 -6.37
C ALA A 906 6.31 42.92 -6.56
N TRP A 907 5.66 42.11 -5.72
CA TRP A 907 4.20 42.00 -5.65
C TRP A 907 3.56 43.34 -5.25
N ASN A 908 3.98 43.92 -4.13
CA ASN A 908 3.44 45.16 -3.60
C ASN A 908 3.58 46.36 -4.56
N ALA A 909 4.57 46.33 -5.46
CA ALA A 909 4.76 47.34 -6.49
C ALA A 909 3.69 47.28 -7.61
N LYS A 910 3.01 46.14 -7.76
CA LYS A 910 1.96 45.89 -8.76
C LYS A 910 0.56 45.87 -8.14
N ALA A 911 0.44 45.28 -6.96
CA ALA A 911 -0.83 45.04 -6.28
C ALA A 911 -1.45 46.33 -5.72
N ALA A 912 -2.78 46.36 -5.68
CA ALA A 912 -3.53 47.39 -4.97
C ALA A 912 -3.20 47.39 -3.47
N ALA A 913 -3.34 48.55 -2.81
CA ALA A 913 -3.01 48.70 -1.38
C ALA A 913 -3.73 47.68 -0.47
N THR A 914 -4.94 47.27 -0.83
CA THR A 914 -5.74 46.27 -0.10
C THR A 914 -5.21 44.85 -0.17
N SER A 915 -4.31 44.57 -1.12
CA SER A 915 -3.74 43.24 -1.38
C SER A 915 -2.22 43.23 -1.14
N GLN A 916 -1.68 44.24 -0.45
CA GLN A 916 -0.27 44.29 -0.10
C GLN A 916 0.06 43.41 1.12
N TYR A 917 1.24 42.82 1.09
CA TYR A 917 1.76 41.96 2.17
C TYR A 917 2.98 42.61 2.84
N SER A 918 3.27 42.20 4.07
CA SER A 918 4.51 42.58 4.75
C SER A 918 5.71 42.08 3.93
N SER A 919 6.68 42.96 3.71
CA SER A 919 7.87 42.68 2.92
C SER A 919 9.13 43.19 3.61
N LEU A 920 10.27 42.52 3.39
CA LEU A 920 11.60 42.97 3.81
C LEU A 920 12.50 43.24 2.60
N ALA A 921 13.51 44.09 2.78
CA ALA A 921 14.51 44.32 1.76
C ALA A 921 15.38 43.05 1.56
N ALA A 922 15.60 42.66 0.31
CA ALA A 922 16.45 41.52 -0.04
C ALA A 922 17.95 41.87 0.07
N PRO A 923 18.84 40.90 0.38
CA PRO A 923 18.55 39.50 0.69
C PRO A 923 18.28 39.25 2.18
N GLN A 924 17.37 38.32 2.50
CA GLN A 924 17.29 37.67 3.81
C GLN A 924 17.63 36.19 3.67
N THR A 925 18.34 35.65 4.65
CA THR A 925 18.66 34.22 4.72
C THR A 925 17.76 33.58 5.77
N VAL A 926 16.86 32.70 5.34
CA VAL A 926 15.98 31.94 6.24
C VAL A 926 16.57 30.56 6.46
N THR A 927 16.84 30.21 7.72
CA THR A 927 17.39 28.90 8.10
C THR A 927 16.51 28.26 9.16
N VAL A 928 16.70 26.97 9.41
CA VAL A 928 15.99 26.26 10.49
C VAL A 928 16.16 26.95 11.86
N SER A 929 17.31 27.58 12.11
CA SER A 929 17.59 28.29 13.36
C SER A 929 16.90 29.64 13.50
N SER A 930 16.36 30.19 12.41
CA SER A 930 15.56 31.43 12.44
C SER A 930 14.06 31.17 12.57
N LEU A 931 13.64 29.93 12.87
CA LEU A 931 12.26 29.56 13.13
C LEU A 931 11.99 29.38 14.62
N GLN A 932 10.77 29.71 15.06
CA GLN A 932 10.31 29.41 16.41
C GLN A 932 10.08 27.92 16.59
N THR A 933 10.78 27.30 17.53
CA THR A 933 10.56 25.90 17.89
C THR A 933 9.28 25.73 18.70
N GLN A 934 8.43 24.81 18.28
CA GLN A 934 7.31 24.25 19.01
C GLN A 934 7.63 22.82 19.44
N THR A 935 6.99 22.34 20.50
CA THR A 935 7.22 21.00 21.07
C THR A 935 5.90 20.29 21.36
N ILE A 936 5.90 18.97 21.21
CA ILE A 936 4.84 18.12 21.77
C ILE A 936 5.04 18.05 23.28
N THR A 937 4.06 18.52 24.04
CA THR A 937 4.15 18.65 25.51
C THR A 937 3.60 17.44 26.26
N SER A 938 2.69 16.69 25.64
CA SER A 938 2.17 15.41 26.14
C SER A 938 1.61 14.58 24.98
N GLN A 939 1.71 13.26 25.08
CA GLN A 939 1.14 12.32 24.10
C GLN A 939 0.71 10.99 24.74
N SER A 940 -0.33 10.35 24.22
CA SER A 940 -0.67 8.94 24.45
C SER A 940 -0.50 8.13 23.15
N THR A 941 -0.20 6.82 23.25
CA THR A 941 0.10 5.97 22.07
C THR A 941 -1.10 5.84 21.12
N ALA A 942 -0.94 6.29 19.88
CA ALA A 942 -1.93 6.09 18.82
C ALA A 942 -2.22 4.60 18.57
N SER A 943 -3.51 4.23 18.50
CA SER A 943 -3.97 2.85 18.39
C SER A 943 -5.01 2.62 17.28
N GLY A 944 -5.44 3.68 16.57
CA GLY A 944 -6.46 3.60 15.51
C GLY A 944 -7.89 3.31 15.98
N SER A 945 -8.10 2.88 17.22
CA SER A 945 -9.39 2.41 17.75
C SER A 945 -9.88 3.18 18.98
N THR A 946 -8.98 3.83 19.72
CA THR A 946 -9.30 4.68 20.88
C THR A 946 -8.69 6.07 20.69
N ALA A 947 -9.43 7.13 21.00
CA ALA A 947 -8.93 8.49 20.91
C ALA A 947 -7.70 8.68 21.82
N SER A 948 -6.53 8.74 21.18
CA SER A 948 -5.27 9.16 21.80
C SER A 948 -5.02 10.63 21.52
N TYR A 949 -4.44 11.36 22.46
CA TYR A 949 -4.31 12.81 22.35
C TYR A 949 -2.86 13.27 22.34
N ARG A 950 -2.63 14.38 21.63
CA ARG A 950 -1.39 15.15 21.66
C ARG A 950 -1.65 16.59 21.99
N THR A 951 -0.80 17.16 22.84
CA THR A 951 -0.76 18.59 23.13
C THR A 951 0.54 19.18 22.63
N VAL A 952 0.49 20.44 22.20
CA VAL A 952 1.64 21.17 21.63
C VAL A 952 1.84 22.47 22.41
N SER A 953 3.07 22.99 22.44
CA SER A 953 3.39 24.29 23.03
C SER A 953 2.65 25.45 22.35
N THR A 954 2.57 26.59 23.04
CA THR A 954 1.95 27.84 22.55
C THR A 954 2.97 28.96 22.38
N ASN A 955 4.20 28.63 21.98
CA ASN A 955 5.27 29.63 21.85
C ASN A 955 4.88 30.64 20.76
N LYS A 956 5.05 31.94 21.03
CA LYS A 956 4.76 32.99 20.05
C LYS A 956 5.89 33.08 19.03
N VAL A 957 5.55 33.41 17.78
CA VAL A 957 6.55 33.77 16.76
C VAL A 957 6.84 35.27 16.86
N CYS A 958 8.07 35.62 17.20
CA CYS A 958 8.59 36.98 17.23
C CYS A 958 9.13 37.35 15.84
N TRP A 959 8.22 37.75 14.96
CA TRP A 959 8.49 38.01 13.55
C TRP A 959 9.51 39.11 13.30
N GLN A 960 10.46 38.87 12.39
CA GLN A 960 11.39 39.91 11.91
C GLN A 960 10.63 41.13 11.36
N GLY A 961 11.04 42.32 11.79
CA GLY A 961 10.43 43.58 11.37
C GLY A 961 9.06 43.87 12.00
N SER A 962 8.66 43.11 13.01
CA SER A 962 7.43 43.31 13.79
C SER A 962 7.71 43.86 15.20
N SER A 963 6.69 44.42 15.83
CA SER A 963 6.69 44.84 17.25
C SER A 963 5.87 43.90 18.15
N VAL A 964 5.43 42.75 17.62
CA VAL A 964 4.56 41.79 18.33
C VAL A 964 5.21 41.23 19.61
N CYS A 965 6.52 41.00 19.61
CA CYS A 965 7.27 40.69 20.83
C CYS A 965 8.03 41.91 21.36
N SER A 966 8.25 41.97 22.68
CA SER A 966 9.01 43.04 23.32
C SER A 966 10.50 43.05 22.94
N SER A 967 11.05 41.90 22.57
CA SER A 967 12.44 41.72 22.12
C SER A 967 12.55 40.45 21.27
N GLY A 968 13.62 40.32 20.48
CA GLY A 968 13.88 39.08 19.73
C GLY A 968 12.99 38.89 18.51
N ASN A 969 12.49 39.98 17.91
CA ASN A 969 11.75 39.98 16.65
C ASN A 969 12.69 39.64 15.48
N ASN A 970 13.14 38.39 15.41
CA ASN A 970 14.12 37.89 14.44
C ASN A 970 13.75 36.56 13.78
N GLN A 971 12.47 36.17 13.90
CA GLN A 971 11.99 34.90 13.40
C GLN A 971 11.25 35.04 12.08
N TYR A 972 11.30 33.97 11.28
CA TYR A 972 10.72 33.90 9.94
C TYR A 972 9.66 32.81 9.83
N GLY A 973 9.19 32.28 10.96
CA GLY A 973 8.19 31.23 10.99
C GLY A 973 8.36 30.31 12.17
N TRP A 974 7.99 29.04 12.00
CA TRP A 974 7.93 28.04 13.06
C TRP A 974 8.32 26.65 12.58
N LYS A 975 8.71 25.80 13.54
CA LYS A 975 9.03 24.38 13.34
C LYS A 975 8.50 23.55 14.51
N LEU A 976 7.89 22.40 14.21
CA LEU A 976 7.51 21.38 15.18
C LEU A 976 8.13 20.04 14.77
N VAL A 977 9.07 19.52 15.57
CA VAL A 977 9.71 18.22 15.30
C VAL A 977 8.74 17.08 15.60
N LEU A 978 8.65 16.11 14.68
CA LEU A 978 7.85 14.91 14.87
C LEU A 978 8.65 13.84 15.65
N PRO A 979 8.02 13.09 16.56
CA PRO A 979 8.67 12.03 17.32
C PRO A 979 9.21 10.87 16.47
N SER A 980 10.06 10.06 17.09
CA SER A 980 10.41 8.74 16.60
C SER A 980 10.06 7.67 17.64
N THR A 981 9.84 6.45 17.17
CA THR A 981 9.62 5.27 18.01
C THR A 981 10.71 4.26 17.74
N THR A 982 11.42 3.83 18.77
CA THR A 982 12.45 2.79 18.68
C THR A 982 11.92 1.48 19.26
N SER A 983 11.92 0.42 18.46
CA SER A 983 11.59 -0.94 18.87
C SER A 983 12.75 -1.87 18.50
N GLY A 984 13.42 -2.44 19.50
CA GLY A 984 14.66 -3.18 19.28
C GLY A 984 15.75 -2.28 18.67
N SER A 985 16.35 -2.71 17.56
CA SER A 985 17.35 -1.94 16.80
C SER A 985 16.74 -1.01 15.74
N THR A 986 15.42 -1.03 15.53
CA THR A 986 14.74 -0.25 14.49
C THR A 986 14.18 1.03 15.09
N THR A 987 14.50 2.17 14.46
CA THR A 987 13.90 3.47 14.78
C THR A 987 13.03 3.94 13.63
N ASN A 988 11.73 4.06 13.87
CA ASN A 988 10.76 4.59 12.91
C ASN A 988 10.55 6.07 13.21
N TYR A 989 10.69 6.91 12.19
CA TYR A 989 10.42 8.34 12.28
C TYR A 989 8.99 8.61 11.83
N GLU A 990 8.22 9.30 12.67
CA GLU A 990 6.94 9.84 12.27
C GLU A 990 7.14 10.91 11.20
N GLN A 991 6.31 10.91 10.15
CA GLN A 991 6.52 11.74 8.97
C GLN A 991 5.21 12.10 8.27
N VAL A 992 5.26 13.07 7.36
CA VAL A 992 4.11 13.49 6.54
C VAL A 992 4.29 13.02 5.10
N ILE A 993 3.39 12.14 4.67
CA ILE A 993 3.25 11.68 3.28
C ILE A 993 1.85 12.00 2.71
N TYR A 994 0.99 12.59 3.55
CA TYR A 994 -0.38 12.95 3.23
C TYR A 994 -0.51 14.46 3.06
N ASN A 995 -1.27 14.90 2.06
CA ASN A 995 -1.47 16.31 1.79
C ASN A 995 -2.16 17.01 2.96
N PRO A 996 -1.58 18.10 3.51
CA PRO A 996 -2.22 18.92 4.53
C PRO A 996 -3.36 19.78 3.94
N THR A 997 -4.22 20.28 4.82
CA THR A 997 -5.25 21.27 4.48
C THR A 997 -5.32 22.39 5.52
N LEU A 998 -5.86 23.53 5.14
CA LEU A 998 -6.09 24.67 6.04
C LEU A 998 -7.58 24.73 6.36
N ALA A 999 -7.92 24.63 7.65
CA ALA A 999 -9.29 24.74 8.13
C ALA A 999 -9.33 25.62 9.38
N TYR A 1000 -10.16 26.68 9.36
CA TYR A 1000 -10.37 27.58 10.51
C TYR A 1000 -9.07 28.17 11.10
N GLY A 1001 -8.10 28.49 10.24
CA GLY A 1001 -6.79 29.02 10.65
C GLY A 1001 -5.82 27.96 11.21
N MET A 1002 -6.19 26.69 11.15
CA MET A 1002 -5.37 25.56 11.57
C MET A 1002 -4.78 24.83 10.36
N PHE A 1003 -3.48 24.61 10.38
CA PHE A 1003 -2.79 23.64 9.53
C PHE A 1003 -3.12 22.23 10.03
N VAL A 1004 -3.93 21.50 9.25
CA VAL A 1004 -4.39 20.16 9.59
C VAL A 1004 -3.73 19.13 8.69
N VAL A 1005 -3.11 18.11 9.28
CA VAL A 1005 -2.36 17.09 8.53
C VAL A 1005 -2.42 15.73 9.22
N ASN A 1006 -2.53 14.67 8.43
CA ASN A 1006 -2.32 13.31 8.90
C ASN A 1006 -0.82 12.97 8.83
N THR A 1007 -0.27 12.48 9.93
CA THR A 1007 1.08 11.91 9.98
C THR A 1007 1.02 10.39 9.87
N THR A 1008 2.13 9.78 9.46
CA THR A 1008 2.32 8.33 9.49
C THR A 1008 3.57 7.97 10.28
N ILE A 1009 3.44 6.98 11.15
CA ILE A 1009 4.51 6.23 11.76
C ILE A 1009 4.56 4.94 10.95
N PRO A 1010 5.62 4.73 10.14
CA PRO A 1010 5.74 3.56 9.31
C PRO A 1010 5.51 2.30 10.13
N ALA A 1011 4.63 1.46 9.59
CA ALA A 1011 4.38 0.16 10.14
C ALA A 1011 5.60 -0.74 9.92
N VAL A 1012 5.73 -1.78 10.74
CA VAL A 1012 6.45 -2.99 10.34
C VAL A 1012 5.40 -3.91 9.71
N THR A 1013 4.82 -3.53 8.57
CA THR A 1013 3.73 -4.29 7.93
C THR A 1013 4.23 -5.14 6.78
N GLN A 1014 4.01 -6.45 6.92
CA GLN A 1014 3.64 -7.34 5.84
C GLN A 1014 2.61 -8.36 6.39
N ILE A 1015 1.69 -8.87 5.56
CA ILE A 1015 0.94 -10.13 5.83
C ILE A 1015 1.93 -11.26 6.21
N LEU A 1016 3.15 -11.10 5.71
CA LEU A 1016 4.35 -11.88 5.90
C LEU A 1016 5.30 -11.20 6.91
N SER A 1017 4.77 -10.72 8.04
CA SER A 1017 5.57 -10.19 9.13
C SER A 1017 5.29 -10.91 10.44
N CYS A 1018 6.38 -11.13 11.15
CA CYS A 1018 6.47 -11.75 12.46
C CYS A 1018 6.42 -10.75 13.62
N SER A 1019 6.56 -9.46 13.31
CA SER A 1019 6.35 -8.33 14.20
C SER A 1019 5.29 -7.43 13.59
N THR A 1020 4.10 -7.39 14.18
CA THR A 1020 3.03 -6.49 13.72
C THR A 1020 3.10 -5.21 14.54
N THR A 1021 3.73 -4.18 14.01
CA THR A 1021 3.32 -2.81 14.35
C THR A 1021 2.48 -2.31 13.19
N GLN A 1022 1.19 -2.13 13.43
CA GLN A 1022 0.30 -1.53 12.43
C GLN A 1022 0.76 -0.11 12.14
N ALA A 1023 0.54 0.36 10.90
CA ALA A 1023 0.72 1.77 10.58
C ALA A 1023 -0.11 2.59 11.56
N SER A 1024 0.55 3.51 12.27
CA SER A 1024 -0.11 4.42 13.20
C SER A 1024 0.21 5.86 12.83
N GLY A 1025 -0.40 6.82 13.51
CA GLY A 1025 -0.18 8.23 13.20
C GLY A 1025 -1.16 9.12 13.92
N TYR A 1026 -1.02 10.42 13.71
CA TYR A 1026 -1.86 11.43 14.32
C TYR A 1026 -2.39 12.37 13.26
N THR A 1027 -3.66 12.72 13.39
CA THR A 1027 -4.19 13.92 12.75
C THR A 1027 -3.81 15.11 13.63
N MET A 1028 -2.87 15.92 13.16
CA MET A 1028 -2.40 17.13 13.84
C MET A 1028 -3.19 18.34 13.35
N ALA A 1029 -3.53 19.26 14.24
CA ALA A 1029 -4.10 20.56 13.94
C ALA A 1029 -3.36 21.62 14.77
N ILE A 1030 -2.52 22.42 14.10
CA ILE A 1030 -1.72 23.48 14.72
C ILE A 1030 -1.99 24.82 14.04
N THR A 1031 -1.76 25.90 14.76
CA THR A 1031 -2.02 27.26 14.27
C THR A 1031 -1.14 27.59 13.06
N ILE A 1032 -1.72 28.09 11.95
CA ILE A 1032 -0.93 28.38 10.74
C ILE A 1032 0.11 29.49 10.97
N GLY A 1033 -0.20 30.45 11.83
CA GLY A 1033 0.68 31.59 12.14
C GLY A 1033 1.78 31.29 13.15
N ALA A 1034 1.68 30.23 13.97
CA ALA A 1034 2.67 29.98 15.03
C ALA A 1034 3.17 28.53 15.13
N GLY A 1035 2.49 27.58 14.51
CA GLY A 1035 2.81 26.15 14.58
C GLY A 1035 2.54 25.50 15.94
N GLY A 1036 2.05 26.28 16.90
CA GLY A 1036 1.69 25.84 18.24
C GLY A 1036 0.20 25.49 18.36
N ALA A 1037 -0.22 25.16 19.57
CA ALA A 1037 -1.63 24.92 19.89
C ALA A 1037 -2.49 26.17 19.68
N GLY A 1038 -3.78 25.96 19.41
CA GLY A 1038 -4.80 27.01 19.31
C GLY A 1038 -5.13 27.65 20.67
N SER A 1039 -6.20 28.45 20.70
CA SER A 1039 -6.70 29.05 21.96
C SER A 1039 -7.47 28.05 22.84
N SER A 1040 -7.96 26.96 22.25
CA SER A 1040 -8.63 25.84 22.91
C SER A 1040 -8.39 24.55 22.13
N SER A 1041 -8.78 23.39 22.69
CA SER A 1041 -8.65 22.10 22.00
C SER A 1041 -9.42 22.09 20.68
N PHE A 1042 -8.77 21.61 19.61
CA PHE A 1042 -9.36 21.57 18.28
C PHE A 1042 -10.22 20.32 18.08
N PHE A 1043 -9.80 19.18 18.62
CA PHE A 1043 -10.51 17.90 18.48
C PHE A 1043 -11.42 17.65 19.70
N GLY A 1044 -12.66 17.23 19.43
CA GLY A 1044 -13.61 16.82 20.45
C GLY A 1044 -13.38 15.37 20.91
N ASP A 1045 -13.83 15.05 22.12
CA ASP A 1045 -13.98 13.67 22.60
C ASP A 1045 -15.18 12.96 21.94
N SER A 1046 -15.44 11.71 22.33
CA SER A 1046 -16.57 10.92 21.79
C SER A 1046 -17.95 11.52 22.10
N ASN A 1047 -18.03 12.45 23.05
CA ASN A 1047 -19.24 13.18 23.42
C ASN A 1047 -19.28 14.59 22.80
N GLY A 1048 -18.29 14.94 21.97
CA GLY A 1048 -18.16 16.24 21.32
C GLY A 1048 -17.58 17.35 22.21
N ASN A 1049 -17.01 17.03 23.38
CA ASN A 1049 -16.41 18.05 24.26
C ASN A 1049 -14.96 18.34 23.90
N PHE A 1050 -14.56 19.62 23.96
CA PHE A 1050 -13.21 20.09 23.64
C PHE A 1050 -12.33 20.23 24.89
N SER A 1051 -12.09 19.11 25.57
CA SER A 1051 -11.33 19.06 26.83
C SER A 1051 -9.81 19.19 26.64
N THR A 1052 -9.11 19.59 27.69
CA THR A 1052 -7.63 19.55 27.73
C THR A 1052 -7.12 18.15 28.07
N TYR A 1053 -5.87 17.84 27.72
CA TYR A 1053 -5.20 16.59 28.07
C TYR A 1053 -3.93 16.90 28.87
N ASN A 1054 -3.82 16.37 30.08
CA ASN A 1054 -2.74 16.70 31.03
C ASN A 1054 -2.53 18.22 31.20
N GLY A 1055 -3.62 18.99 31.20
CA GLY A 1055 -3.58 20.46 31.29
C GLY A 1055 -3.19 21.19 30.00
N GLY A 1056 -2.84 20.47 28.93
CA GLY A 1056 -2.48 21.05 27.63
C GLY A 1056 -3.64 21.05 26.62
N ILE A 1057 -3.53 21.93 25.62
CA ILE A 1057 -4.50 22.06 24.53
C ILE A 1057 -4.31 20.95 23.50
N VAL A 1058 -5.38 20.18 23.23
CA VAL A 1058 -5.34 19.05 22.29
C VAL A 1058 -5.22 19.58 20.87
N SER A 1059 -4.08 19.29 20.26
CA SER A 1059 -3.68 19.69 18.90
C SER A 1059 -3.34 18.48 18.02
N GLY A 1060 -3.58 17.26 18.51
CA GLY A 1060 -3.48 16.05 17.71
C GLY A 1060 -4.34 14.92 18.26
N ILE A 1061 -4.86 14.08 17.37
CA ILE A 1061 -5.63 12.87 17.71
C ILE A 1061 -5.06 11.63 17.00
N GLY A 1062 -4.79 10.58 17.76
CA GLY A 1062 -4.10 9.35 17.32
C GLY A 1062 -5.02 8.29 16.71
N LEU A 1063 -5.85 8.69 15.74
CA LEU A 1063 -6.76 7.80 15.02
C LEU A 1063 -6.10 7.08 13.84
N SER A 1064 -4.81 7.33 13.58
CA SER A 1064 -4.11 6.79 12.40
C SER A 1064 -4.81 7.15 11.09
N GLY A 1065 -5.24 8.41 10.97
CA GLY A 1065 -5.90 8.92 9.77
C GLY A 1065 -4.99 8.85 8.54
N THR A 1066 -5.58 8.60 7.37
CA THR A 1066 -4.91 8.53 6.08
C THR A 1066 -5.49 9.56 5.11
N GLY A 1067 -4.73 9.95 4.08
CA GLY A 1067 -5.19 10.94 3.13
C GLY A 1067 -5.35 12.33 3.74
N THR A 1068 -5.94 13.26 2.99
CA THR A 1068 -6.21 14.61 3.45
C THR A 1068 -7.50 14.65 4.26
N PRO A 1069 -7.49 15.14 5.51
CA PRO A 1069 -8.71 15.33 6.29
C PRO A 1069 -9.72 16.23 5.56
N SER A 1070 -10.99 15.86 5.65
CA SER A 1070 -12.10 16.63 5.08
C SER A 1070 -13.01 17.15 6.19
N PHE A 1071 -13.73 18.23 5.95
CA PHE A 1071 -14.53 18.91 6.98
C PHE A 1071 -15.95 19.09 6.51
N VAL A 1072 -16.86 18.88 7.46
CA VAL A 1072 -18.30 18.91 7.31
C VAL A 1072 -18.88 19.93 8.25
N THR A 1073 -19.65 20.87 7.72
CA THR A 1073 -20.37 21.85 8.55
C THR A 1073 -21.86 21.51 8.58
N THR A 1074 -22.42 21.52 9.78
CA THR A 1074 -23.85 21.39 10.10
C THR A 1074 -24.30 22.61 10.90
N ASP A 1075 -25.61 22.77 11.11
CA ASP A 1075 -26.13 23.81 12.00
C ASP A 1075 -25.62 23.68 13.46
N SER A 1076 -25.24 22.46 13.86
CA SER A 1076 -24.75 22.11 15.19
C SER A 1076 -23.23 22.25 15.38
N GLY A 1077 -22.45 22.41 14.31
CA GLY A 1077 -21.00 22.56 14.41
C GLY A 1077 -20.26 21.99 13.20
N VAL A 1078 -18.97 21.67 13.41
CA VAL A 1078 -18.09 21.16 12.35
C VAL A 1078 -17.57 19.79 12.74
N THR A 1079 -17.60 18.85 11.80
CA THR A 1079 -17.06 17.50 11.95
C THR A 1079 -15.97 17.26 10.91
N MET A 1080 -14.81 16.80 11.36
CA MET A 1080 -13.78 16.26 10.48
C MET A 1080 -14.12 14.82 10.11
N VAL A 1081 -14.05 14.49 8.82
CA VAL A 1081 -14.24 13.15 8.29
C VAL A 1081 -12.97 12.70 7.59
N GLN A 1082 -12.55 11.47 7.87
CA GLN A 1082 -11.37 10.85 7.28
C GLN A 1082 -11.48 9.33 7.29
N GLN A 1083 -10.59 8.66 6.55
CA GLN A 1083 -10.38 7.23 6.66
C GLN A 1083 -9.21 6.94 7.61
N THR A 1084 -9.25 5.83 8.33
CA THR A 1084 -8.18 5.35 9.21
C THR A 1084 -7.36 4.26 8.51
N SER A 1085 -6.17 3.96 9.03
CA SER A 1085 -5.25 2.96 8.45
C SER A 1085 -5.79 1.52 8.46
N ASP A 1086 -6.89 1.25 9.18
CA ASP A 1086 -7.64 -0.01 9.13
C ASP A 1086 -8.80 0.00 8.10
N GLY A 1087 -8.90 1.05 7.28
CA GLY A 1087 -9.89 1.18 6.21
C GLY A 1087 -11.25 1.72 6.65
N LYS A 1088 -11.44 2.04 7.93
CA LYS A 1088 -12.73 2.54 8.43
C LYS A 1088 -12.87 4.05 8.23
N GLY A 1089 -14.09 4.50 7.97
CA GLY A 1089 -14.42 5.92 8.07
C GLY A 1089 -14.48 6.35 9.53
N SER A 1090 -14.01 7.56 9.82
CA SER A 1090 -14.08 8.20 11.14
C SER A 1090 -14.67 9.61 11.01
N ALA A 1091 -15.53 9.96 11.97
CA ALA A 1091 -16.11 11.29 12.12
C ALA A 1091 -15.75 11.85 13.51
N THR A 1092 -15.13 13.02 13.57
CA THR A 1092 -14.65 13.64 14.80
C THR A 1092 -15.10 15.09 14.86
N ALA A 1093 -15.83 15.48 15.90
CA ALA A 1093 -16.19 16.88 16.12
C ALA A 1093 -14.94 17.76 16.22
N VAL A 1094 -14.95 18.92 15.58
CA VAL A 1094 -13.86 19.90 15.64
C VAL A 1094 -14.37 21.27 16.06
N ASN A 1095 -13.52 22.03 16.75
CA ASN A 1095 -13.83 23.36 17.25
C ASN A 1095 -13.35 24.43 16.25
N PRO A 1096 -14.23 25.02 15.42
CA PRO A 1096 -13.84 26.11 14.52
C PRO A 1096 -13.42 27.37 15.29
N GLY A 1097 -13.85 27.52 16.55
CA GLY A 1097 -13.51 28.62 17.45
C GLY A 1097 -12.14 28.49 18.13
N ALA A 1098 -11.43 27.37 17.97
CA ALA A 1098 -10.06 27.21 18.48
C ALA A 1098 -9.03 28.15 17.82
N SER A 1099 -9.49 28.94 16.82
CA SER A 1099 -8.79 29.86 15.93
C SER A 1099 -7.38 30.29 16.33
N ALA A 1100 -6.48 30.16 15.36
CA ALA A 1100 -5.46 31.15 15.08
C ALA A 1100 -5.85 31.99 13.87
N THR A 1101 -5.45 33.25 13.87
CA THR A 1101 -5.58 34.17 12.74
C THR A 1101 -4.89 33.62 11.49
N GLY A 1102 -5.59 33.58 10.35
CA GLY A 1102 -5.03 33.23 9.05
C GLY A 1102 -6.08 32.76 8.03
N SER A 1103 -5.98 33.22 6.78
CA SER A 1103 -6.87 32.84 5.68
C SER A 1103 -6.08 32.19 4.55
N ARG A 1104 -6.73 31.29 3.82
CA ARG A 1104 -6.14 30.61 2.67
C ARG A 1104 -5.95 31.60 1.51
N VAL A 1105 -4.79 31.64 0.86
CA VAL A 1105 -4.55 32.47 -0.36
C VAL A 1105 -4.66 31.67 -1.65
N ASN A 1106 -5.16 30.45 -1.58
CA ASN A 1106 -5.46 29.67 -2.76
C ASN A 1106 -6.93 29.27 -2.77
N TRP A 1107 -7.57 29.55 -3.90
CA TRP A 1107 -8.97 29.21 -4.08
C TRP A 1107 -9.11 27.70 -4.33
N VAL A 1108 -9.56 26.96 -3.31
CA VAL A 1108 -10.30 25.70 -3.46
C VAL A 1108 -11.47 25.86 -2.51
N LYS A 1109 -12.69 25.89 -3.05
CA LYS A 1109 -13.89 25.96 -2.21
C LYS A 1109 -13.87 24.77 -1.25
N LEU A 1110 -13.77 25.05 0.05
CA LEU A 1110 -14.25 24.12 1.08
C LEU A 1110 -15.77 24.05 0.86
N ARG A 1111 -16.28 22.98 0.24
CA ARG A 1111 -17.72 22.80 0.05
C ARG A 1111 -18.27 22.10 1.28
#